data_AF-A0A9E2PCP1-F1
#
_entry.id   AF-A0A9E2PCP1-F1
#
_cell.length_a   1.000
_cell.length_b   1.000
_cell.length_c   1.000
_cell.angle_alpha   90.00
_cell.angle_beta   90.00
_cell.angle_gamma   90.00
#
_symmetry.space_group_name_H-M   'P 1'
#
loop_
_entity.id
_entity.type
_entity.pdbx_description
1 polymer ?
#
loop_
_entity_poly.entity_id
_entity_poly.type
_entity_poly.pdbx_seq_one_letter_code
_entity_poly.pdbx_strand_id
1 'polypeptide(L)'
;MRILQVRFKNLNSLAGEWEIDLTHPAFASDGIFAITGPTGAGKTTILDAICLALYGRTPRLNKVTRSGNEIMSRQTGECFAEVTFETQAGRFRCHWSQHRARKKPDGELQSPKHEIADADSGKIFEAKIRGVAEQIETATGMDFDRFTRSMLLAQGGFAAFLQAAPDERAPILEQITGTEIYSRISIRVHERRSEERNKLETLQAELKGMQLLNEEDEKQLKSDLEHKILNENNVSQQITQNNQAISWLDNIVSLEKELCIIDEQKQNWLTRQKAFLPELEKLNRANQALELAGEFAVLTSLRCEQEADSQSHSKCLQTLPENNAEVKLSEDTLKTAGVNLEKKKIEQKAMLPVIRKVRELDLKLREKETPIKTTGDLIAELEKSIADLRLKNGKDLKSFKSKKNALEEILQHLADTKTDEGLVENLAVIRSRFDALKDLNERHLVKIKELAEAETKKAEAIKAWSKQEANLKAGKNELDTILNALDKKQTELNKVLAGREIADWRNIFSELKEKKALLEKLSESVQSLTETRRVLDVLISRHEPLSAEKDLIAQQLQTQTEKVTVLEREMHLLETQLSLHKKIRDFENARQQLEDGQTCPLCGAIEHPFAKGNIPVPDKTTAELKLVRAGLKKANDSVSDMKVKQAQTQKELEQIATRKKECTEWILTAQDRIHLGLSAL
;
A
#
# COMPACT_ATOMS: atom_id res chain seq x y z
N MET A 1 -60.06 23.83 -9.93
CA MET A 1 -60.85 23.27 -8.81
C MET A 1 -62.23 23.93 -8.83
N ARG A 2 -63.31 23.16 -8.66
CA ARG A 2 -64.70 23.67 -8.60
C ARG A 2 -65.45 22.98 -7.46
N ILE A 3 -66.09 23.74 -6.57
CA ILE A 3 -66.96 23.17 -5.52
C ILE A 3 -68.31 22.82 -6.14
N LEU A 4 -68.78 21.59 -5.93
CA LEU A 4 -70.03 21.07 -6.46
C LEU A 4 -71.15 21.11 -5.41
N GLN A 5 -70.85 20.71 -4.18
CA GLN A 5 -71.85 20.59 -3.11
C GLN A 5 -71.20 20.86 -1.77
N VAL A 6 -71.94 21.51 -0.87
CA VAL A 6 -71.52 21.79 0.51
C VAL A 6 -72.62 21.33 1.45
N ARG A 7 -72.33 20.38 2.34
CA ARG A 7 -73.25 19.87 3.36
C ARG A 7 -72.64 20.03 4.73
N PHE A 8 -73.38 20.55 5.69
CA PHE A 8 -72.86 20.75 7.04
C PHE A 8 -73.97 20.68 8.09
N LYS A 9 -73.57 20.40 9.33
CA LYS A 9 -74.50 20.27 10.46
C LYS A 9 -73.96 20.95 11.70
N ASN A 10 -74.81 21.74 12.36
CA ASN A 10 -74.54 22.37 13.66
C ASN A 10 -73.22 23.15 13.71
N LEU A 11 -73.01 24.07 12.75
CA LEU A 11 -71.84 24.96 12.71
C LEU A 11 -72.26 26.39 13.11
N ASN A 12 -71.57 26.98 14.09
CA ASN A 12 -71.79 28.32 14.62
C ASN A 12 -73.29 28.65 14.84
N SER A 13 -73.82 29.63 14.10
CA SER A 13 -75.22 30.08 14.15
C SER A 13 -76.19 29.24 13.33
N LEU A 14 -75.71 28.30 12.51
CA LEU A 14 -76.53 27.44 11.66
C LEU A 14 -76.73 26.07 12.32
N ALA A 15 -77.70 26.00 13.23
CA ALA A 15 -78.15 24.76 13.84
C ALA A 15 -79.00 23.94 12.87
N GLY A 16 -78.94 22.61 12.98
CA GLY A 16 -79.57 21.70 12.03
C GLY A 16 -78.64 21.29 10.89
N GLU A 17 -79.19 20.54 9.95
CA GLU A 17 -78.47 20.03 8.78
C GLU A 17 -78.84 20.85 7.55
N TRP A 18 -77.81 21.34 6.86
CA TRP A 18 -77.92 22.25 5.73
C TRP A 18 -77.14 21.68 4.55
N GLU A 19 -77.72 21.82 3.36
CA GLU A 19 -77.15 21.32 2.12
C GLU A 19 -77.31 22.39 1.02
N ILE A 20 -76.21 22.68 0.33
CA ILE A 20 -76.16 23.62 -0.79
C ILE A 20 -75.58 22.87 -1.97
N ASP A 21 -76.43 22.58 -2.95
CA ASP A 21 -76.03 22.00 -4.23
C ASP A 21 -75.75 23.12 -5.25
N LEU A 22 -74.47 23.36 -5.54
CA LEU A 22 -74.02 24.38 -6.50
C LEU A 22 -74.09 23.88 -7.95
N THR A 23 -74.53 22.64 -8.19
CA THR A 23 -74.81 22.12 -9.53
C THR A 23 -76.24 22.40 -9.98
N HIS A 24 -77.12 22.83 -9.07
CA HIS A 24 -78.50 23.17 -9.39
C HIS A 24 -78.56 24.30 -10.45
N PRO A 25 -79.51 24.26 -11.42
CA PRO A 25 -79.57 25.23 -12.52
C PRO A 25 -79.57 26.71 -12.09
N ALA A 26 -80.13 27.00 -10.91
CA ALA A 26 -80.16 28.34 -10.31
C ALA A 26 -78.76 28.93 -10.01
N PHE A 27 -77.73 28.09 -9.84
CA PHE A 27 -76.34 28.52 -9.65
C PHE A 27 -75.50 28.37 -10.92
N ALA A 28 -75.89 27.45 -11.82
CA ALA A 28 -75.13 27.10 -13.02
C ALA A 28 -75.31 28.09 -14.18
N SER A 29 -76.44 28.82 -14.26
CA SER A 29 -76.75 29.69 -15.41
C SER A 29 -75.89 30.95 -15.49
N ASP A 30 -75.62 31.62 -14.37
CA ASP A 30 -74.94 32.92 -14.34
C ASP A 30 -73.53 32.88 -13.71
N GLY A 31 -73.14 31.75 -13.10
CA GLY A 31 -71.80 31.52 -12.52
C GLY A 31 -71.40 32.40 -11.32
N ILE A 32 -72.19 33.42 -11.01
CA ILE A 32 -72.01 34.34 -9.88
C ILE A 32 -73.29 34.33 -9.05
N PHE A 33 -73.15 34.12 -7.74
CA PHE A 33 -74.26 34.18 -6.78
C PHE A 33 -73.85 34.96 -5.54
N ALA A 34 -74.83 35.55 -4.86
CA ALA A 34 -74.62 36.32 -3.64
C ALA A 34 -75.30 35.66 -2.44
N ILE A 35 -74.58 35.50 -1.33
CA ILE A 35 -75.14 35.09 -0.04
C ILE A 35 -75.44 36.37 0.76
N THR A 36 -76.71 36.75 0.85
CA THR A 36 -77.17 37.97 1.55
C THR A 36 -77.85 37.65 2.89
N GLY A 37 -77.88 38.62 3.80
CA GLY A 37 -78.48 38.47 5.12
C GLY A 37 -77.89 39.46 6.15
N PRO A 38 -78.48 39.61 7.35
CA PRO A 38 -77.95 40.51 8.37
C PRO A 38 -76.59 40.06 8.92
N THR A 39 -75.84 40.97 9.55
CA THR A 39 -74.59 40.64 10.25
C THR A 39 -74.88 39.59 11.33
N GLY A 40 -74.08 38.53 11.40
CA GLY A 40 -74.31 37.41 12.32
C GLY A 40 -75.23 36.29 11.81
N ALA A 41 -75.87 36.43 10.64
CA ALA A 41 -76.76 35.41 10.07
C ALA A 41 -76.09 34.09 9.64
N GLY A 42 -74.76 33.96 9.79
CA GLY A 42 -74.04 32.73 9.44
C GLY A 42 -73.46 32.70 8.02
N LYS A 43 -73.44 33.81 7.27
CA LYS A 43 -72.85 33.87 5.91
C LYS A 43 -71.41 33.34 5.86
N THR A 44 -70.55 33.82 6.77
CA THR A 44 -69.16 33.36 6.89
C THR A 44 -69.06 31.92 7.38
N THR A 45 -70.07 31.40 8.07
CA THR A 45 -70.10 30.00 8.54
C THR A 45 -70.15 29.02 7.38
N ILE A 46 -70.82 29.38 6.27
CA ILE A 46 -70.85 28.56 5.05
C ILE A 46 -69.44 28.46 4.45
N LEU A 47 -68.71 29.56 4.39
CA LEU A 47 -67.33 29.58 3.89
C LEU A 47 -66.37 28.82 4.82
N ASP A 48 -66.55 28.97 6.13
CA ASP A 48 -65.82 28.19 7.13
C ASP A 48 -66.09 26.70 7.00
N ALA A 49 -67.33 26.28 6.67
CA ALA A 49 -67.64 24.88 6.43
C ALA A 49 -66.81 24.31 5.27
N ILE A 50 -66.58 25.10 4.21
CA ILE A 50 -65.74 24.68 3.09
C ILE A 50 -64.28 24.47 3.54
N CYS A 51 -63.72 25.46 4.25
CA CYS A 51 -62.35 25.35 4.79
C CYS A 51 -62.21 24.20 5.78
N LEU A 52 -63.21 23.99 6.64
CA LEU A 52 -63.21 22.95 7.65
C LEU A 52 -63.28 21.55 7.02
N ALA A 53 -64.15 21.36 6.03
CA ALA A 53 -64.25 20.11 5.29
C ALA A 53 -62.96 19.78 4.53
N LEU A 54 -62.34 20.77 3.89
CA LEU A 54 -61.10 20.58 3.14
C LEU A 54 -59.91 20.42 4.09
N TYR A 55 -59.59 21.39 4.93
CA TYR A 55 -58.31 21.42 5.65
C TYR A 55 -58.39 21.15 7.15
N GLY A 56 -59.60 20.90 7.69
CA GLY A 56 -59.79 20.68 9.14
C GLY A 56 -59.52 21.92 10.01
N ARG A 57 -59.37 23.10 9.40
CA ARG A 57 -59.13 24.40 10.04
C ARG A 57 -59.93 25.50 9.35
N THR A 58 -60.26 26.59 10.06
CA THR A 58 -60.97 27.75 9.48
C THR A 58 -60.13 29.01 9.58
N PRO A 59 -60.35 30.03 8.73
CA PRO A 59 -59.61 31.29 8.81
C PRO A 59 -59.74 32.00 10.16
N ARG A 60 -60.83 31.77 10.89
CA ARG A 60 -61.10 32.36 12.20
C ARG A 60 -60.53 31.55 13.35
N LEU A 61 -60.36 30.25 13.18
CA LEU A 61 -59.90 29.32 14.23
C LEU A 61 -58.82 28.39 13.66
N ASN A 62 -57.58 28.67 14.06
CA ASN A 62 -56.39 28.01 13.51
C ASN A 62 -56.34 26.49 13.76
N LYS A 63 -56.97 25.98 14.84
CA LYS A 63 -56.97 24.55 15.18
C LYS A 63 -58.27 24.11 15.85
N VAL A 64 -58.94 23.12 15.27
CA VAL A 64 -60.04 22.37 15.92
C VAL A 64 -59.46 21.07 16.48
N THR A 65 -59.53 20.87 17.79
CA THR A 65 -58.87 19.75 18.47
C THR A 65 -59.81 19.05 19.44
N ARG A 66 -59.37 17.91 20.01
CA ARG A 66 -60.12 17.24 21.09
C ARG A 66 -60.38 18.16 22.29
N SER A 67 -59.44 19.07 22.59
CA SER A 67 -59.51 19.98 23.74
C SER A 67 -60.35 21.25 23.50
N GLY A 68 -60.71 21.54 22.25
CA GLY A 68 -61.45 22.78 21.94
C GLY A 68 -62.06 22.76 20.54
N ASN A 69 -63.37 22.94 20.49
CA ASN A 69 -64.14 23.18 19.28
C ASN A 69 -65.14 24.29 19.55
N GLU A 70 -64.79 25.50 19.12
CA GLU A 70 -65.63 26.70 19.20
C GLU A 70 -66.55 26.86 17.98
N ILE A 71 -66.43 25.96 16.99
CA ILE A 71 -67.24 25.98 15.76
C ILE A 71 -68.56 25.23 15.95
N MET A 72 -68.63 24.22 16.83
CA MET A 72 -69.86 23.47 17.09
C MET A 72 -70.94 24.38 17.71
N SER A 73 -72.16 24.38 17.15
CA SER A 73 -73.28 25.15 17.69
C SER A 73 -73.56 24.79 19.16
N ARG A 74 -73.90 25.78 19.98
CA ARG A 74 -74.21 25.57 21.41
C ARG A 74 -75.38 24.61 21.58
N GLN A 75 -75.36 23.84 22.68
CA GLN A 75 -76.38 22.83 23.02
C GLN A 75 -76.52 21.68 22.01
N THR A 76 -75.51 21.42 21.18
CA THR A 76 -75.48 20.27 20.26
C THR A 76 -74.37 19.27 20.62
N GLY A 77 -74.58 18.00 20.27
CA GLY A 77 -73.65 16.90 20.58
C GLY A 77 -72.79 16.42 19.41
N GLU A 78 -72.98 16.95 18.20
CA GLU A 78 -72.24 16.59 16.99
C GLU A 78 -72.28 17.72 15.96
N CYS A 79 -71.22 17.85 15.17
CA CYS A 79 -71.16 18.71 13.99
C CYS A 79 -70.32 18.05 12.89
N PHE A 80 -70.60 18.42 11.64
CA PHE A 80 -69.80 17.99 10.49
C PHE A 80 -69.82 19.05 9.39
N ALA A 81 -68.82 18.98 8.51
CA ALA A 81 -68.72 19.72 7.28
C ALA A 81 -68.24 18.77 6.17
N GLU A 82 -68.92 18.78 5.04
CA GLU A 82 -68.65 17.94 3.89
C GLU A 82 -68.68 18.78 2.62
N VAL A 83 -67.69 18.57 1.76
CA VAL A 83 -67.56 19.26 0.48
C VAL A 83 -67.26 18.26 -0.61
N THR A 84 -68.07 18.31 -1.66
CA THR A 84 -67.80 17.61 -2.91
C THR A 84 -67.24 18.61 -3.91
N PHE A 85 -66.09 18.31 -4.51
CA PHE A 85 -65.41 19.19 -5.47
C PHE A 85 -64.77 18.40 -6.62
N GLU A 86 -64.50 19.10 -7.72
CA GLU A 86 -63.90 18.56 -8.93
C GLU A 86 -62.58 19.28 -9.26
N THR A 87 -61.56 18.52 -9.61
CA THR A 87 -60.28 19.01 -10.15
C THR A 87 -59.93 18.26 -11.43
N GLN A 88 -58.83 18.62 -12.09
CA GLN A 88 -58.34 17.86 -13.25
C GLN A 88 -58.01 16.40 -12.90
N ALA A 89 -57.77 16.09 -11.62
CA ALA A 89 -57.46 14.75 -11.15
C ALA A 89 -58.70 13.86 -10.91
N GLY A 90 -59.91 14.45 -10.81
CA GLY A 90 -61.15 13.71 -10.54
C GLY A 90 -62.14 14.45 -9.64
N ARG A 91 -63.16 13.71 -9.17
CA ARG A 91 -64.18 14.20 -8.23
C ARG A 91 -63.95 13.63 -6.84
N PHE A 92 -63.86 14.51 -5.86
CA PHE A 92 -63.48 14.18 -4.49
C PHE A 92 -64.54 14.68 -3.52
N ARG A 93 -64.74 13.91 -2.44
CA ARG A 93 -65.56 14.27 -1.30
C ARG A 93 -64.69 14.29 -0.05
N CYS A 94 -64.58 15.47 0.57
CA CYS A 94 -63.93 15.63 1.85
C CYS A 94 -64.97 15.76 2.96
N HIS A 95 -64.85 14.95 4.00
CA HIS A 95 -65.76 14.92 5.14
C HIS A 95 -64.98 15.13 6.44
N TRP A 96 -65.35 16.16 7.19
CA TRP A 96 -64.84 16.45 8.53
C TRP A 96 -65.98 16.35 9.54
N SER A 97 -65.79 15.63 10.64
CA SER A 97 -66.79 15.52 11.70
C SER A 97 -66.19 15.46 13.10
N GLN A 98 -66.95 15.95 14.07
CA GLN A 98 -66.61 15.81 15.49
C GLN A 98 -67.88 15.65 16.31
N HIS A 99 -67.81 14.78 17.33
CA HIS A 99 -68.93 14.56 18.24
C HIS A 99 -68.47 14.56 19.68
N ARG A 100 -69.41 14.81 20.59
CA ARG A 100 -69.26 14.66 22.03
C ARG A 100 -69.54 13.22 22.45
N ALA A 101 -69.09 12.84 23.64
CA ALA A 101 -69.36 11.53 24.21
C ALA A 101 -70.88 11.25 24.21
N ARG A 102 -71.28 10.10 23.66
CA ARG A 102 -72.68 9.67 23.51
C ARG A 102 -73.59 10.69 22.77
N LYS A 103 -73.02 11.62 21.99
CA LYS A 103 -73.71 12.70 21.28
C LYS A 103 -74.57 13.59 22.20
N LYS A 104 -74.21 13.69 23.48
CA LYS A 104 -74.89 14.59 24.43
C LYS A 104 -74.27 16.00 24.38
N PRO A 105 -75.06 17.08 24.51
CA PRO A 105 -74.55 18.46 24.49
C PRO A 105 -73.44 18.75 25.51
N ASP A 106 -73.52 18.15 26.70
CA ASP A 106 -72.53 18.33 27.78
C ASP A 106 -71.44 17.25 27.81
N GLY A 107 -71.38 16.37 26.80
CA GLY A 107 -70.36 15.32 26.73
C GLY A 107 -68.97 15.86 26.40
N GLU A 108 -67.92 15.10 26.77
CA GLU A 108 -66.52 15.40 26.41
C GLU A 108 -66.32 15.30 24.89
N LEU A 109 -65.62 16.27 24.29
CA LEU A 109 -65.28 16.27 22.87
C LEU A 109 -64.38 15.08 22.52
N GLN A 110 -64.73 14.36 21.45
CA GLN A 110 -63.91 13.28 20.90
C GLN A 110 -62.96 13.82 19.82
N SER A 111 -61.96 13.02 19.44
CA SER A 111 -61.06 13.38 18.36
C SER A 111 -61.83 13.58 17.05
N PRO A 112 -61.55 14.65 16.28
CA PRO A 112 -62.20 14.86 15.00
C PRO A 112 -61.79 13.77 14.00
N LYS A 113 -62.72 13.41 13.13
CA LYS A 113 -62.48 12.54 11.97
C LYS A 113 -62.42 13.42 10.73
N HIS A 114 -61.48 13.11 9.84
CA HIS A 114 -61.31 13.83 8.59
C HIS A 114 -60.90 12.82 7.53
N GLU A 115 -61.64 12.78 6.43
CA GLU A 115 -61.42 11.83 5.35
C GLU A 115 -61.63 12.48 3.99
N ILE A 116 -60.87 12.00 3.00
CA ILE A 116 -61.06 12.31 1.59
C ILE A 116 -61.35 11.01 0.85
N ALA A 117 -62.42 11.00 0.07
CA ALA A 117 -62.87 9.87 -0.71
C ALA A 117 -63.15 10.27 -2.16
N ASP A 118 -63.15 9.30 -3.05
CA ASP A 118 -63.69 9.45 -4.40
C ASP A 118 -65.20 9.69 -4.33
N ALA A 119 -65.69 10.73 -5.00
CA ALA A 119 -67.08 11.16 -4.87
C ALA A 119 -68.08 10.18 -5.50
N ASP A 120 -67.67 9.45 -6.54
CA ASP A 120 -68.55 8.56 -7.32
C ASP A 120 -68.54 7.12 -6.78
N SER A 121 -67.36 6.61 -6.40
CA SER A 121 -67.18 5.24 -5.89
C SER A 121 -67.23 5.12 -4.37
N GLY A 122 -67.09 6.23 -3.63
CA GLY A 122 -67.04 6.24 -2.16
C GLY A 122 -65.77 5.64 -1.56
N LYS A 123 -64.76 5.31 -2.38
CA LYS A 123 -63.48 4.75 -1.91
C LYS A 123 -62.69 5.82 -1.16
N ILE A 124 -62.37 5.55 0.11
CA ILE A 124 -61.55 6.44 0.95
C ILE A 124 -60.10 6.39 0.46
N PHE A 125 -59.53 7.56 0.15
CA PHE A 125 -58.11 7.71 -0.19
C PHE A 125 -57.26 7.83 1.08
N GLU A 126 -57.70 8.64 2.05
CA GLU A 126 -57.00 8.85 3.32
C GLU A 126 -57.99 9.30 4.40
N ALA A 127 -57.73 8.90 5.66
CA ALA A 127 -58.59 9.17 6.82
C ALA A 127 -57.81 9.71 8.04
N LYS A 128 -56.48 9.89 7.92
CA LYS A 128 -55.64 10.56 8.92
C LYS A 128 -55.55 12.04 8.61
N ILE A 129 -55.85 12.90 9.59
CA ILE A 129 -55.90 14.37 9.45
C ILE A 129 -54.71 14.96 8.67
N ARG A 130 -53.46 14.57 8.98
CA ARG A 130 -52.27 15.06 8.24
C ARG A 130 -52.20 14.54 6.80
N GLY A 131 -52.47 13.25 6.61
CA GLY A 131 -52.47 12.65 5.27
C GLY A 131 -53.58 13.22 4.39
N VAL A 132 -54.75 13.53 4.95
CA VAL A 132 -55.85 14.18 4.22
C VAL A 132 -55.43 15.57 3.71
N ALA A 133 -54.71 16.35 4.52
CA ALA A 133 -54.21 17.65 4.09
C ALA A 133 -53.21 17.54 2.92
N GLU A 134 -52.26 16.59 2.97
CA GLU A 134 -51.29 16.33 1.88
C GLU A 134 -51.99 15.82 0.60
N GLN A 135 -53.00 14.95 0.75
CA GLN A 135 -53.80 14.46 -0.37
C GLN A 135 -54.61 15.58 -1.02
N ILE A 136 -55.15 16.51 -0.22
CA ILE A 136 -55.87 17.67 -0.75
C ILE A 136 -54.92 18.63 -1.46
N GLU A 137 -53.72 18.86 -0.90
CA GLU A 137 -52.70 19.65 -1.58
C GLU A 137 -52.31 19.03 -2.92
N THR A 138 -52.18 17.70 -2.98
CA THR A 138 -51.92 16.97 -4.23
C THR A 138 -53.09 17.06 -5.22
N ALA A 139 -54.32 16.91 -4.74
CA ALA A 139 -55.52 16.89 -5.58
C ALA A 139 -55.92 18.30 -6.10
N THR A 140 -55.65 19.35 -5.32
CA THR A 140 -56.05 20.73 -5.61
C THR A 140 -54.89 21.62 -6.07
N GLY A 141 -53.65 21.22 -5.81
CA GLY A 141 -52.44 22.02 -6.04
C GLY A 141 -52.24 23.15 -5.02
N MET A 142 -53.01 23.16 -3.93
CA MET A 142 -53.03 24.27 -2.96
C MET A 142 -53.03 23.73 -1.53
N ASP A 143 -52.13 24.27 -0.70
CA ASP A 143 -52.25 24.19 0.75
C ASP A 143 -53.34 25.18 1.25
N PHE A 144 -53.70 25.11 2.54
CA PHE A 144 -54.73 25.99 3.12
C PHE A 144 -54.38 27.48 3.06
N ASP A 145 -53.09 27.83 3.24
CA ASP A 145 -52.66 29.23 3.24
C ASP A 145 -52.77 29.81 1.82
N ARG A 146 -52.52 29.00 0.79
CA ARG A 146 -52.83 29.34 -0.61
C ARG A 146 -54.31 29.41 -0.86
N PHE A 147 -55.09 28.40 -0.45
CA PHE A 147 -56.54 28.37 -0.68
C PHE A 147 -57.25 29.61 -0.11
N THR A 148 -56.85 30.06 1.08
CA THR A 148 -57.40 31.26 1.74
C THR A 148 -56.88 32.59 1.20
N ARG A 149 -55.80 32.59 0.40
CA ARG A 149 -55.24 33.79 -0.26
C ARG A 149 -55.64 33.91 -1.72
N SER A 150 -55.90 32.81 -2.43
CA SER A 150 -56.16 32.80 -3.87
C SER A 150 -57.62 32.46 -4.24
N MET A 151 -58.27 31.54 -3.52
CA MET A 151 -59.57 30.99 -3.92
C MET A 151 -60.72 31.37 -2.98
N LEU A 152 -60.47 31.44 -1.67
CA LEU A 152 -61.41 31.91 -0.67
C LEU A 152 -60.85 33.14 0.04
N LEU A 153 -61.21 34.33 -0.44
CA LEU A 153 -60.82 35.58 0.21
C LEU A 153 -61.66 35.80 1.47
N ALA A 154 -61.16 35.34 2.62
CA ALA A 154 -61.75 35.65 3.92
C ALA A 154 -61.76 37.17 4.15
N GLN A 155 -62.75 37.67 4.88
CA GLN A 155 -62.89 39.10 5.18
C GLN A 155 -61.60 39.63 5.84
N GLY A 156 -60.87 40.52 5.16
CA GLY A 156 -59.58 41.08 5.60
C GLY A 156 -58.32 40.35 5.09
N GLY A 157 -58.43 39.14 4.53
CA GLY A 157 -57.28 38.32 4.09
C GLY A 157 -56.57 38.85 2.84
N PHE A 158 -57.27 39.55 1.95
CA PHE A 158 -56.68 40.14 0.74
C PHE A 158 -55.66 41.25 1.06
N ALA A 159 -55.92 42.06 2.10
CA ALA A 159 -55.01 43.11 2.53
C ALA A 159 -53.67 42.54 3.03
N ALA A 160 -53.70 41.38 3.71
CA ALA A 160 -52.50 40.70 4.20
C ALA A 160 -51.57 40.24 3.06
N PHE A 161 -52.11 39.80 1.92
CA PHE A 161 -51.29 39.46 0.76
C PHE A 161 -50.62 40.69 0.12
N LEU A 162 -51.35 41.81 -0.02
CA LEU A 162 -50.80 43.07 -0.54
C LEU A 162 -49.73 43.68 0.39
N GLN A 163 -49.88 43.49 1.71
CA GLN A 163 -49.01 44.09 2.73
C GLN A 163 -47.84 43.19 3.17
N ALA A 164 -47.80 41.91 2.80
CA ALA A 164 -46.73 40.98 3.18
C ALA A 164 -45.33 41.50 2.78
N ALA A 165 -44.26 41.09 3.46
CA ALA A 165 -42.90 41.51 3.05
C ALA A 165 -42.51 40.89 1.69
N PRO A 166 -41.57 41.47 0.92
CA PRO A 166 -41.10 40.88 -0.34
C PRO A 166 -40.65 39.42 -0.20
N ASP A 167 -39.96 39.07 0.89
CA ASP A 167 -39.49 37.71 1.16
C ASP A 167 -40.61 36.71 1.48
N GLU A 168 -41.77 37.19 1.96
CA GLU A 168 -42.95 36.35 2.19
C GLU A 168 -43.85 36.27 0.94
N ARG A 169 -43.78 37.28 0.07
CA ARG A 169 -44.48 37.31 -1.22
C ARG A 169 -43.77 36.46 -2.28
N ALA A 170 -42.43 36.48 -2.29
CA ALA A 170 -41.63 35.80 -3.31
C ALA A 170 -41.93 34.30 -3.43
N PRO A 171 -42.05 33.50 -2.36
CA PRO A 171 -42.39 32.08 -2.47
C PRO A 171 -43.78 31.85 -3.07
N ILE A 172 -44.77 32.67 -2.68
CA ILE A 172 -46.14 32.56 -3.17
C ILE A 172 -46.20 32.87 -4.67
N LEU A 173 -45.49 33.92 -5.09
CA LEU A 173 -45.39 34.28 -6.51
C LEU A 173 -44.63 33.22 -7.30
N GLU A 174 -43.48 32.74 -6.80
CA GLU A 174 -42.68 31.70 -7.48
C GLU A 174 -43.48 30.43 -7.73
N GLN A 175 -44.34 30.02 -6.78
CA GLN A 175 -45.16 28.81 -6.93
C GLN A 175 -46.39 29.02 -7.81
N ILE A 176 -46.94 30.24 -7.86
CA ILE A 176 -48.00 30.59 -8.82
C ILE A 176 -47.44 30.65 -10.24
N THR A 177 -46.23 31.18 -10.42
CA THR A 177 -45.58 31.32 -11.74
C THR A 177 -44.77 30.10 -12.15
N GLY A 178 -44.58 29.11 -11.28
CA GLY A 178 -43.79 27.91 -11.53
C GLY A 178 -42.28 28.17 -11.68
N THR A 179 -41.76 29.24 -11.07
CA THR A 179 -40.37 29.72 -11.22
C THR A 179 -39.43 29.24 -10.12
N GLU A 180 -39.80 28.18 -9.38
CA GLU A 180 -38.99 27.56 -8.31
C GLU A 180 -37.57 27.17 -8.76
N ILE A 181 -37.36 26.99 -10.07
CA ILE A 181 -36.07 26.67 -10.68
C ILE A 181 -34.99 27.71 -10.36
N TYR A 182 -35.33 29.01 -10.25
CA TYR A 182 -34.34 30.06 -10.01
C TYR A 182 -33.83 30.04 -8.58
N SER A 183 -34.72 29.78 -7.61
CA SER A 183 -34.35 29.52 -6.22
C SER A 183 -33.39 28.34 -6.10
N ARG A 184 -33.65 27.23 -6.82
CA ARG A 184 -32.75 26.07 -6.85
C ARG A 184 -31.38 26.38 -7.47
N ILE A 185 -31.34 27.18 -8.54
CA ILE A 185 -30.08 27.62 -9.17
C ILE A 185 -29.27 28.48 -8.19
N SER A 186 -29.91 29.42 -7.50
CA SER A 186 -29.25 30.29 -6.52
C SER A 186 -28.57 29.51 -5.40
N ILE A 187 -29.27 28.52 -4.84
CA ILE A 187 -28.72 27.60 -3.83
C ILE A 187 -27.48 26.88 -4.37
N ARG A 188 -27.57 26.28 -5.57
CA ARG A 188 -26.46 25.52 -6.15
C ARG A 188 -25.23 26.39 -6.45
N VAL A 189 -25.42 27.63 -6.87
CA VAL A 189 -24.33 28.60 -7.10
C VAL A 189 -23.63 28.92 -5.78
N HIS A 190 -24.39 29.14 -4.70
CA HIS A 190 -23.80 29.42 -3.40
C HIS A 190 -22.98 28.24 -2.86
N GLU A 191 -23.50 27.02 -2.98
CA GLU A 191 -22.78 25.80 -2.60
C GLU A 191 -21.45 25.67 -3.36
N ARG A 192 -21.49 25.82 -4.69
CA ARG A 192 -20.28 25.71 -5.52
C ARG A 192 -19.24 26.79 -5.20
N ARG A 193 -19.67 28.02 -4.93
CA ARG A 193 -18.77 29.10 -4.50
C ARG A 193 -18.06 28.74 -3.19
N SER A 194 -18.79 28.14 -2.24
CA SER A 194 -18.21 27.74 -0.96
C SER A 194 -17.18 26.61 -1.15
N GLU A 195 -17.48 25.62 -1.99
CA GLU A 195 -16.55 24.52 -2.33
C GLU A 195 -15.24 25.05 -2.94
N GLU A 196 -15.32 25.93 -3.94
CA GLU A 196 -14.12 26.47 -4.62
C GLU A 196 -13.28 27.37 -3.69
N ARG A 197 -13.92 28.13 -2.79
CA ARG A 197 -13.19 28.91 -1.77
C ARG A 197 -12.39 28.01 -0.84
N ASN A 198 -12.97 26.91 -0.37
CA ASN A 198 -12.28 25.98 0.52
C ASN A 198 -11.07 25.32 -0.18
N LYS A 199 -11.18 25.00 -1.48
CA LYS A 199 -10.05 24.49 -2.27
C LYS A 199 -8.92 25.52 -2.35
N LEU A 200 -9.25 26.79 -2.60
CA LEU A 200 -8.28 27.87 -2.66
C LEU A 200 -7.58 28.10 -1.32
N GLU A 201 -8.31 28.06 -0.21
CA GLU A 201 -7.72 28.14 1.14
C GLU A 201 -6.76 26.98 1.41
N THR A 202 -7.09 25.77 0.96
CA THR A 202 -6.23 24.58 1.09
C THR A 202 -4.93 24.75 0.29
N LEU A 203 -5.03 25.16 -0.99
CA LEU A 203 -3.86 25.43 -1.84
C LEU A 203 -2.97 26.56 -1.29
N GLN A 204 -3.58 27.61 -0.70
CA GLN A 204 -2.81 28.68 -0.06
C GLN A 204 -2.10 28.21 1.21
N ALA A 205 -2.70 27.30 1.97
CA ALA A 205 -2.05 26.69 3.14
C ALA A 205 -0.86 25.79 2.71
N GLU A 206 -1.02 25.02 1.63
CA GLU A 206 0.06 24.22 1.04
C GLU A 206 1.22 25.10 0.55
N LEU A 207 0.91 26.21 -0.15
CA LEU A 207 1.93 27.16 -0.61
C LEU A 207 2.67 27.84 0.55
N LYS A 208 1.99 28.16 1.66
CA LYS A 208 2.63 28.71 2.87
C LYS A 208 3.55 27.71 3.56
N GLY A 209 3.33 26.40 3.37
CA GLY A 209 4.22 25.34 3.82
C GLY A 209 5.51 25.22 3.01
N MET A 210 5.56 25.79 1.80
CA MET A 210 6.78 25.87 0.99
C MET A 210 7.56 27.13 1.37
N GLN A 211 8.59 26.98 2.22
CA GLN A 211 9.58 28.03 2.42
C GLN A 211 10.41 28.17 1.15
N LEU A 212 10.16 29.25 0.39
CA LEU A 212 11.04 29.69 -0.68
C LEU A 212 12.37 30.13 -0.07
N LEU A 213 13.47 29.67 -0.65
CA LEU A 213 14.82 30.11 -0.27
C LEU A 213 14.93 31.62 -0.45
N ASN A 214 15.42 32.31 0.57
CA ASN A 214 15.74 33.73 0.42
C ASN A 214 16.98 33.89 -0.48
N GLU A 215 17.11 35.04 -1.16
CA GLU A 215 18.24 35.29 -2.06
C GLU A 215 19.62 35.18 -1.38
N GLU A 216 19.68 35.43 -0.07
CA GLU A 216 20.88 35.26 0.75
C GLU A 216 21.24 33.78 0.96
N ASP A 217 20.25 32.95 1.30
CA ASP A 217 20.42 31.49 1.48
C ASP A 217 20.80 30.81 0.15
N GLU A 218 20.22 31.26 -0.97
CA GLU A 218 20.56 30.78 -2.30
C GLU A 218 22.02 31.11 -2.67
N LYS A 219 22.48 32.33 -2.37
CA LYS A 219 23.88 32.73 -2.60
C LYS A 219 24.84 31.93 -1.73
N GLN A 220 24.51 31.70 -0.46
CA GLN A 220 25.33 30.91 0.45
C GLN A 220 25.43 29.45 -0.01
N LEU A 221 24.31 28.82 -0.39
CA LEU A 221 24.29 27.45 -0.90
C LEU A 221 25.05 27.30 -2.22
N LYS A 222 25.01 28.31 -3.11
CA LYS A 222 25.83 28.31 -4.33
C LYS A 222 27.31 28.39 -4.02
N SER A 223 27.72 29.24 -3.06
CA SER A 223 29.12 29.33 -2.63
C SER A 223 29.62 28.03 -1.99
N ASP A 224 28.79 27.41 -1.13
CA ASP A 224 29.09 26.11 -0.53
C ASP A 224 29.21 24.99 -1.57
N LEU A 225 28.35 25.02 -2.59
CA LEU A 225 28.39 24.07 -3.71
C LEU A 225 29.69 24.22 -4.50
N GLU A 226 30.08 25.44 -4.86
CA GLU A 226 31.34 25.71 -5.55
C GLU A 226 32.55 25.22 -4.75
N HIS A 227 32.56 25.47 -3.43
CA HIS A 227 33.63 25.00 -2.55
C HIS A 227 33.68 23.47 -2.46
N LYS A 228 32.52 22.80 -2.41
CA LYS A 228 32.45 21.33 -2.39
C LYS A 228 32.89 20.70 -3.70
N ILE A 229 32.50 21.27 -4.84
CA ILE A 229 32.95 20.82 -6.17
C ILE A 229 34.47 20.94 -6.29
N LEU A 230 35.05 22.05 -5.82
CA LEU A 230 36.50 22.24 -5.83
C LEU A 230 37.20 21.15 -4.99
N ASN A 231 36.64 20.83 -3.82
CA ASN A 231 37.19 19.79 -2.95
C ASN A 231 37.07 18.39 -3.57
N GLU A 232 35.93 18.06 -4.18
CA GLU A 232 35.71 16.81 -4.90
C GLU A 232 36.71 16.63 -6.05
N ASN A 233 36.97 17.69 -6.82
CA ASN A 233 37.96 17.68 -7.88
C ASN A 233 39.38 17.43 -7.35
N ASN A 234 39.75 18.03 -6.22
CA ASN A 234 41.05 17.79 -5.60
C ASN A 234 41.20 16.35 -5.10
N VAL A 235 40.19 15.83 -4.40
CA VAL A 235 40.19 14.45 -3.89
C VAL A 235 40.19 13.43 -5.02
N SER A 236 39.42 13.64 -6.09
CA SER A 236 39.43 12.76 -7.26
C SER A 236 40.79 12.74 -7.98
N GLN A 237 41.49 13.88 -8.03
CA GLN A 237 42.85 13.94 -8.55
C GLN A 237 43.83 13.13 -7.68
N GLN A 238 43.72 13.22 -6.35
CA GLN A 238 44.52 12.42 -5.42
C GLN A 238 44.23 10.91 -5.54
N ILE A 239 42.96 10.52 -5.67
CA ILE A 239 42.56 9.12 -5.91
C ILE A 239 43.20 8.61 -7.20
N THR A 240 43.17 9.42 -8.27
CA THR A 240 43.77 9.05 -9.55
C THR A 240 45.28 8.81 -9.44
N GLN A 241 45.99 9.70 -8.72
CA GLN A 241 47.42 9.54 -8.44
C GLN A 241 47.72 8.28 -7.62
N ASN A 242 46.93 8.02 -6.58
CA ASN A 242 47.10 6.84 -5.74
C ASN A 242 46.82 5.54 -6.50
N ASN A 243 45.80 5.51 -7.35
CA ASN A 243 45.50 4.35 -8.19
C ASN A 243 46.62 4.08 -9.22
N GLN A 244 47.23 5.12 -9.77
CA GLN A 244 48.42 4.97 -10.62
C GLN A 244 49.59 4.36 -9.84
N ALA A 245 49.80 4.80 -8.58
CA ALA A 245 50.84 4.23 -7.73
C ALA A 245 50.57 2.76 -7.38
N ILE A 246 49.33 2.40 -7.09
CA ILE A 246 48.92 1.00 -6.82
C ILE A 246 49.14 0.14 -8.07
N SER A 247 48.68 0.58 -9.24
CA SER A 247 48.90 -0.15 -10.50
C SER A 247 50.38 -0.34 -10.80
N TRP A 248 51.22 0.65 -10.48
CA TRP A 248 52.67 0.53 -10.60
C TRP A 248 53.24 -0.55 -9.67
N LEU A 249 52.79 -0.61 -8.41
CA LEU A 249 53.20 -1.65 -7.46
C LEU A 249 52.71 -3.05 -7.89
N ASP A 250 51.48 -3.18 -8.37
CA ASP A 250 50.96 -4.45 -8.90
C ASP A 250 51.77 -4.95 -10.09
N ASN A 251 52.16 -4.02 -10.97
CA ASN A 251 53.04 -4.34 -12.10
C ASN A 251 54.41 -4.84 -11.61
N ILE A 252 55.01 -4.21 -10.60
CA ILE A 252 56.27 -4.70 -10.00
C ILE A 252 56.10 -6.13 -9.49
N VAL A 253 55.04 -6.40 -8.72
CA VAL A 253 54.76 -7.75 -8.20
C VAL A 253 54.56 -8.76 -9.33
N SER A 254 53.90 -8.37 -10.42
CA SER A 254 53.73 -9.24 -11.60
C SER A 254 55.06 -9.56 -12.28
N LEU A 255 55.93 -8.55 -12.46
CA LEU A 255 57.25 -8.71 -13.05
C LEU A 255 58.16 -9.56 -12.16
N GLU A 256 58.09 -9.43 -10.83
CA GLU A 256 58.82 -10.29 -9.90
C GLU A 256 58.40 -11.76 -10.01
N LYS A 257 57.09 -12.03 -10.19
CA LYS A 257 56.59 -13.38 -10.45
C LYS A 257 57.09 -13.91 -11.79
N GLU A 258 57.06 -13.11 -12.85
CA GLU A 258 57.59 -13.49 -14.16
C GLU A 258 59.08 -13.81 -14.08
N LEU A 259 59.87 -13.00 -13.37
CA LEU A 259 61.29 -13.27 -13.13
C LEU A 259 61.50 -14.59 -12.40
N CYS A 260 60.68 -14.91 -11.39
CA CYS A 260 60.74 -16.19 -10.69
C CYS A 260 60.45 -17.37 -11.62
N ILE A 261 59.42 -17.26 -12.48
CA ILE A 261 59.08 -18.28 -13.48
C ILE A 261 60.23 -18.46 -14.48
N ILE A 262 60.81 -17.36 -14.97
CA ILE A 262 61.95 -17.41 -15.91
C ILE A 262 63.16 -18.07 -15.24
N ASP A 263 63.44 -17.77 -13.97
CA ASP A 263 64.55 -18.40 -13.25
C ASP A 263 64.29 -19.90 -13.02
N GLU A 264 63.07 -20.30 -12.68
CA GLU A 264 62.68 -21.71 -12.59
C GLU A 264 62.85 -22.44 -13.94
N GLN A 265 62.40 -21.82 -15.04
CA GLN A 265 62.61 -22.34 -16.38
C GLN A 265 64.10 -22.49 -16.71
N LYS A 266 64.92 -21.49 -16.38
CA LYS A 266 66.38 -21.54 -16.54
C LYS A 266 67.00 -22.69 -15.75
N GLN A 267 66.59 -22.89 -14.49
CA GLN A 267 67.06 -24.02 -13.68
C GLN A 267 66.62 -25.37 -14.27
N ASN A 268 65.39 -25.47 -14.79
CA ASN A 268 64.90 -26.66 -15.48
C ASN A 268 65.73 -26.96 -16.74
N TRP A 269 66.02 -25.93 -17.56
CA TRP A 269 66.90 -26.07 -18.72
C TRP A 269 68.31 -26.52 -18.35
N LEU A 270 68.91 -25.94 -17.32
CA LEU A 270 70.22 -26.36 -16.80
C LEU A 270 70.19 -27.83 -16.31
N THR A 271 69.09 -28.23 -15.66
CA THR A 271 68.90 -29.62 -15.19
C THR A 271 68.77 -30.58 -16.36
N ARG A 272 67.98 -30.22 -17.38
CA ARG A 272 67.84 -30.99 -18.63
C ARG A 272 69.16 -31.09 -19.40
N GLN A 273 69.92 -30.00 -19.48
CA GLN A 273 71.25 -30.00 -20.10
C GLN A 273 72.20 -30.96 -19.36
N LYS A 274 72.19 -30.94 -18.03
CA LYS A 274 72.96 -31.89 -17.21
C LYS A 274 72.49 -33.34 -17.37
N ALA A 275 71.18 -33.57 -17.46
CA ALA A 275 70.61 -34.89 -17.68
C ALA A 275 70.88 -35.42 -19.10
N PHE A 276 71.03 -34.54 -20.09
CA PHE A 276 71.31 -34.89 -21.48
C PHE A 276 72.80 -35.11 -21.77
N LEU A 277 73.72 -34.66 -20.91
CA LEU A 277 75.17 -34.88 -21.06
C LEU A 277 75.56 -36.35 -21.35
N PRO A 278 75.04 -37.36 -20.63
CA PRO A 278 75.31 -38.77 -20.92
C PRO A 278 74.77 -39.22 -22.28
N GLU A 279 73.61 -38.72 -22.69
CA GLU A 279 73.06 -39.03 -24.02
C GLU A 279 73.83 -38.35 -25.14
N LEU A 280 74.37 -37.15 -24.90
CA LEU A 280 75.26 -36.45 -25.83
C LEU A 280 76.60 -37.20 -25.98
N GLU A 281 77.15 -37.75 -24.90
CA GLU A 281 78.30 -38.66 -25.00
C GLU A 281 77.98 -39.93 -25.79
N LYS A 282 76.80 -40.52 -25.55
CA LYS A 282 76.34 -41.69 -26.30
C LYS A 282 76.13 -41.36 -27.79
N LEU A 283 75.57 -40.20 -28.10
CA LEU A 283 75.39 -39.69 -29.46
C LEU A 283 76.74 -39.43 -30.14
N ASN A 284 77.70 -38.83 -29.44
CA ASN A 284 79.05 -38.63 -29.97
C ASN A 284 79.73 -39.96 -30.28
N ARG A 285 79.63 -40.95 -29.38
CA ARG A 285 80.12 -42.32 -29.64
C ARG A 285 79.39 -42.99 -30.79
N ALA A 286 78.08 -42.79 -30.91
CA ALA A 286 77.28 -43.32 -32.00
C ALA A 286 77.65 -42.66 -33.34
N ASN A 287 77.91 -41.35 -33.38
CA ASN A 287 78.38 -40.63 -34.56
C ASN A 287 79.80 -41.07 -34.96
N GLN A 288 80.71 -41.25 -34.00
CA GLN A 288 82.03 -41.83 -34.25
C GLN A 288 81.93 -43.27 -34.80
N ALA A 289 80.99 -44.08 -34.29
CA ALA A 289 80.73 -45.41 -34.82
C ALA A 289 80.07 -45.37 -36.21
N LEU A 290 79.24 -44.35 -36.48
CA LEU A 290 78.59 -44.12 -37.77
C LEU A 290 79.60 -43.83 -38.88
N GLU A 291 80.68 -43.11 -38.59
CA GLU A 291 81.79 -42.90 -39.54
C GLU A 291 82.38 -44.24 -40.03
N LEU A 292 82.43 -45.24 -39.15
CA LEU A 292 82.92 -46.58 -39.45
C LEU A 292 81.83 -47.53 -39.98
N ALA A 293 80.56 -47.10 -40.04
CA ALA A 293 79.45 -47.98 -40.43
C ALA A 293 79.57 -48.49 -41.87
N GLY A 294 80.10 -47.66 -42.78
CA GLY A 294 80.36 -48.06 -44.17
C GLY A 294 81.41 -49.18 -44.26
N GLU A 295 82.56 -48.99 -43.62
CA GLU A 295 83.62 -50.00 -43.58
C GLU A 295 83.21 -51.26 -42.80
N PHE A 296 82.47 -51.11 -41.70
CA PHE A 296 81.94 -52.22 -40.92
C PHE A 296 80.88 -53.01 -41.70
N ALA A 297 80.02 -52.36 -42.48
CA ALA A 297 79.06 -53.04 -43.34
C ALA A 297 79.76 -53.87 -44.41
N VAL A 298 80.82 -53.33 -45.03
CA VAL A 298 81.68 -54.06 -45.98
C VAL A 298 82.40 -55.24 -45.31
N LEU A 299 82.95 -55.04 -44.12
CA LEU A 299 83.58 -56.12 -43.34
C LEU A 299 82.56 -57.21 -42.96
N THR A 300 81.34 -56.81 -42.60
CA THR A 300 80.27 -57.73 -42.19
C THR A 300 79.75 -58.50 -43.40
N SER A 301 79.57 -57.86 -44.56
CA SER A 301 79.21 -58.57 -45.79
C SER A 301 80.32 -59.53 -46.20
N LEU A 302 81.59 -59.13 -46.14
CA LEU A 302 82.74 -60.01 -46.41
C LEU A 302 82.83 -61.19 -45.43
N ARG A 303 82.53 -60.97 -44.14
CA ARG A 303 82.47 -62.05 -43.14
C ARG A 303 81.30 -62.99 -43.38
N CYS A 304 80.13 -62.46 -43.72
CA CYS A 304 78.98 -63.27 -44.10
C CYS A 304 79.25 -64.07 -45.38
N GLU A 305 79.91 -63.49 -46.39
CA GLU A 305 80.37 -64.19 -47.59
C GLU A 305 81.40 -65.27 -47.23
N GLN A 306 82.40 -64.96 -46.41
CA GLN A 306 83.40 -65.93 -45.95
C GLN A 306 82.77 -67.08 -45.14
N GLU A 307 81.78 -66.79 -44.31
CA GLU A 307 81.06 -67.77 -43.50
C GLU A 307 80.12 -68.62 -44.37
N ALA A 308 79.46 -68.02 -45.35
CA ALA A 308 78.66 -68.72 -46.36
C ALA A 308 79.54 -69.62 -47.26
N ASP A 309 80.73 -69.15 -47.65
CA ASP A 309 81.70 -69.92 -48.43
C ASP A 309 82.28 -71.07 -47.60
N SER A 310 82.59 -70.83 -46.32
CA SER A 310 83.08 -71.88 -45.41
C SER A 310 82.00 -72.93 -45.13
N GLN A 311 80.74 -72.52 -44.94
CA GLN A 311 79.60 -73.43 -44.81
C GLN A 311 79.35 -74.20 -46.11
N SER A 312 79.42 -73.55 -47.28
CA SER A 312 79.29 -74.19 -48.59
C SER A 312 80.42 -75.18 -48.87
N HIS A 313 81.66 -74.84 -48.50
CA HIS A 313 82.80 -75.74 -48.57
C HIS A 313 82.63 -76.95 -47.65
N SER A 314 82.16 -76.74 -46.41
CA SER A 314 81.86 -77.85 -45.48
C SER A 314 80.73 -78.75 -45.98
N LYS A 315 79.67 -78.16 -46.58
CA LYS A 315 78.58 -78.90 -47.22
C LYS A 315 79.07 -79.68 -48.42
N CYS A 316 79.88 -79.10 -49.30
CA CYS A 316 80.49 -79.80 -50.43
C CYS A 316 81.40 -80.95 -49.98
N LEU A 317 82.15 -80.79 -48.88
CA LEU A 317 82.94 -81.88 -48.30
C LEU A 317 82.07 -82.98 -47.68
N GLN A 318 80.91 -82.64 -47.11
CA GLN A 318 79.95 -83.60 -46.56
C GLN A 318 79.09 -84.31 -47.62
N THR A 319 78.80 -83.67 -48.77
CA THR A 319 78.03 -84.28 -49.87
C THR A 319 78.91 -84.99 -50.90
N LEU A 320 80.24 -84.79 -50.88
CA LEU A 320 81.19 -85.50 -51.74
C LEU A 320 81.12 -87.04 -51.65
N PRO A 321 80.95 -87.66 -50.47
CA PRO A 321 80.81 -89.11 -50.34
C PRO A 321 79.47 -89.65 -50.87
N GLU A 322 78.38 -88.89 -50.68
CA GLU A 322 77.04 -89.26 -51.16
C GLU A 322 76.93 -89.13 -52.69
N ASN A 323 77.45 -88.05 -53.28
CA ASN A 323 77.52 -87.88 -54.74
C ASN A 323 78.46 -88.91 -55.41
N ASN A 324 79.55 -89.32 -54.75
CA ASN A 324 80.41 -90.41 -55.23
C ASN A 324 79.74 -91.79 -55.15
N ALA A 325 78.84 -92.00 -54.18
CA ALA A 325 78.00 -93.20 -54.11
C ALA A 325 76.92 -93.21 -55.21
N GLU A 326 76.37 -92.05 -55.56
CA GLU A 326 75.36 -91.88 -56.61
C GLU A 326 75.96 -92.03 -58.02
N VAL A 327 77.21 -91.61 -58.23
CA VAL A 327 77.97 -91.87 -59.47
C VAL A 327 78.27 -93.36 -59.65
N LYS A 328 78.62 -94.10 -58.60
CA LYS A 328 78.80 -95.57 -58.66
C LYS A 328 77.50 -96.32 -58.99
N LEU A 329 76.38 -95.90 -58.41
CA LEU A 329 75.05 -96.46 -58.72
C LEU A 329 74.65 -96.21 -60.19
N SER A 330 75.04 -95.03 -60.72
CA SER A 330 74.84 -94.62 -62.11
C SER A 330 75.75 -95.37 -63.10
N GLU A 331 76.98 -95.74 -62.71
CA GLU A 331 77.88 -96.58 -63.50
C GLU A 331 77.41 -98.04 -63.60
N ASP A 332 76.83 -98.60 -62.52
CA ASP A 332 76.28 -99.96 -62.51
C ASP A 332 74.96 -100.08 -63.29
N THR A 333 74.17 -98.99 -63.34
CA THR A 333 72.99 -98.89 -64.23
C THR A 333 73.37 -98.70 -65.71
N LEU A 334 74.50 -98.05 -66.01
CA LEU A 334 75.04 -97.96 -67.37
C LEU A 334 75.57 -99.32 -67.89
N LYS A 335 76.21 -100.12 -67.03
CA LYS A 335 76.70 -101.48 -67.37
C LYS A 335 75.56 -102.46 -67.68
N THR A 336 74.47 -102.40 -66.92
CA THR A 336 73.29 -103.24 -67.14
C THR A 336 72.51 -102.85 -68.41
N ALA A 337 72.50 -101.56 -68.76
CA ALA A 337 71.97 -101.09 -70.05
C ALA A 337 72.84 -101.52 -71.25
N GLY A 338 74.17 -101.56 -71.10
CA GLY A 338 75.11 -102.03 -72.14
C GLY A 338 74.93 -103.49 -72.55
N VAL A 339 74.63 -104.38 -71.59
CA VAL A 339 74.37 -105.82 -71.85
C VAL A 339 73.06 -106.03 -72.62
N ASN A 340 72.05 -105.18 -72.41
CA ASN A 340 70.78 -105.21 -73.14
C ASN A 340 70.89 -104.65 -74.58
N LEU A 341 71.79 -103.69 -74.81
CA LEU A 341 72.07 -103.15 -76.14
C LEU A 341 72.71 -104.19 -77.07
N GLU A 342 73.61 -105.02 -76.54
CA GLU A 342 74.34 -106.02 -77.33
C GLU A 342 73.46 -107.22 -77.72
N LYS A 343 72.46 -107.58 -76.90
CA LYS A 343 71.40 -108.55 -77.27
C LYS A 343 70.53 -108.04 -78.42
N LYS A 344 70.18 -106.75 -78.45
CA LYS A 344 69.34 -106.15 -79.51
C LYS A 344 70.09 -105.92 -80.84
N LYS A 345 71.42 -105.74 -80.80
CA LYS A 345 72.27 -105.68 -82.01
C LYS A 345 72.37 -107.02 -82.77
N ILE A 346 72.24 -108.15 -82.08
CA ILE A 346 72.29 -109.49 -82.71
C ILE A 346 70.98 -109.80 -83.45
N GLU A 347 69.82 -109.37 -82.91
CA GLU A 347 68.52 -109.44 -83.61
C GLU A 347 68.45 -108.51 -84.84
N GLN A 348 69.10 -107.35 -84.78
CA GLN A 348 69.16 -106.38 -85.88
C GLN A 348 70.00 -106.87 -87.09
N LYS A 349 71.03 -107.70 -86.85
CA LYS A 349 71.87 -108.28 -87.92
C LYS A 349 71.14 -109.34 -88.78
N ALA A 350 70.05 -109.93 -88.28
CA ALA A 350 69.25 -110.93 -89.01
C ALA A 350 68.18 -110.32 -89.95
N MET A 351 67.78 -109.04 -89.77
CA MET A 351 66.73 -108.37 -90.59
C MET A 351 67.26 -107.47 -91.73
N LEU A 352 68.58 -107.37 -91.91
CA LEU A 352 69.23 -106.46 -92.87
C LEU A 352 69.00 -106.71 -94.39
N PRO A 353 68.58 -107.90 -94.88
CA PRO A 353 68.23 -108.08 -96.30
C PRO A 353 66.86 -107.49 -96.70
N VAL A 354 65.91 -107.33 -95.75
CA VAL A 354 64.54 -106.87 -96.03
C VAL A 354 64.47 -105.33 -96.13
N ILE A 355 65.30 -104.62 -95.35
CA ILE A 355 65.35 -103.15 -95.29
C ILE A 355 65.94 -102.52 -96.58
N ARG A 356 66.73 -103.27 -97.36
CA ARG A 356 67.27 -102.77 -98.65
C ARG A 356 66.21 -102.56 -99.74
N LYS A 357 65.04 -103.18 -99.65
CA LYS A 357 63.95 -103.06 -100.63
C LYS A 357 62.96 -101.92 -100.32
N VAL A 358 63.03 -101.33 -99.12
CA VAL A 358 62.18 -100.21 -98.67
C VAL A 358 62.80 -98.84 -99.02
N ARG A 359 64.14 -98.74 -99.09
CA ARG A 359 64.84 -97.49 -99.45
C ARG A 359 64.66 -97.02 -100.91
N GLU A 360 64.17 -97.88 -101.80
CA GLU A 360 63.80 -97.51 -103.18
C GLU A 360 62.48 -96.72 -103.26
N LEU A 361 61.63 -96.78 -102.22
CA LEU A 361 60.32 -96.10 -102.18
C LEU A 361 60.36 -94.73 -101.49
N ASP A 362 61.32 -94.45 -100.59
CA ASP A 362 61.44 -93.16 -99.90
C ASP A 362 61.95 -92.01 -100.79
N LEU A 363 62.53 -92.31 -101.95
CA LEU A 363 63.03 -91.31 -102.91
C LEU A 363 61.88 -90.60 -103.66
N LYS A 364 60.65 -91.14 -103.63
CA LYS A 364 59.45 -90.55 -104.25
C LYS A 364 58.62 -89.65 -103.32
N LEU A 365 58.93 -89.60 -102.02
CA LEU A 365 58.17 -88.79 -101.02
C LEU A 365 58.80 -87.43 -100.71
N ARG A 366 60.06 -87.21 -101.09
CA ARG A 366 60.84 -86.01 -100.75
C ARG A 366 60.58 -84.79 -101.66
N GLU A 367 59.72 -84.92 -102.68
CA GLU A 367 59.35 -83.85 -103.62
C GLU A 367 58.18 -82.95 -103.16
N LYS A 368 57.59 -83.14 -101.96
CA LYS A 368 56.37 -82.41 -101.52
C LYS A 368 56.48 -81.58 -100.22
N GLU A 369 57.65 -81.44 -99.58
CA GLU A 369 57.78 -80.76 -98.27
C GLU A 369 58.07 -79.24 -98.32
N THR A 370 58.38 -78.67 -99.48
CA THR A 370 58.81 -77.26 -99.59
C THR A 370 57.71 -76.17 -99.52
N PRO A 371 56.42 -76.39 -99.84
CA PRO A 371 55.38 -75.35 -99.72
C PRO A 371 54.77 -75.17 -98.31
N ILE A 372 55.13 -76.01 -97.33
CA ILE A 372 54.49 -76.05 -95.99
C ILE A 372 55.21 -75.16 -94.96
N LYS A 373 56.49 -74.82 -95.18
CA LYS A 373 57.25 -73.96 -94.26
C LYS A 373 56.93 -72.47 -94.37
N THR A 374 56.56 -71.97 -95.55
CA THR A 374 56.27 -70.55 -95.77
C THR A 374 54.91 -70.09 -95.20
N THR A 375 54.03 -71.02 -94.83
CA THR A 375 52.74 -70.72 -94.17
C THR A 375 52.80 -70.78 -92.64
N GLY A 376 53.86 -71.35 -92.05
CA GLY A 376 54.03 -71.43 -90.59
C GLY A 376 54.50 -70.12 -89.95
N ASP A 377 55.34 -69.35 -90.64
CA ASP A 377 55.90 -68.10 -90.09
C ASP A 377 54.89 -66.94 -90.04
N LEU A 378 53.83 -66.98 -90.85
CA LEU A 378 52.73 -66.00 -90.83
C LEU A 378 51.67 -66.26 -89.73
N ILE A 379 51.65 -67.46 -89.14
CA ILE A 379 50.65 -67.86 -88.13
C ILE A 379 51.11 -67.49 -86.71
N ALA A 380 52.42 -67.60 -86.42
CA ALA A 380 52.95 -67.30 -85.09
C ALA A 380 52.89 -65.80 -84.70
N GLU A 381 52.93 -64.90 -85.68
CA GLU A 381 52.84 -63.45 -85.47
C GLU A 381 51.39 -62.98 -85.24
N LEU A 382 50.40 -63.73 -85.76
CA LEU A 382 48.98 -63.47 -85.58
C LEU A 382 48.41 -64.05 -84.27
N GLU A 383 48.96 -65.15 -83.74
CA GLU A 383 48.48 -65.77 -82.49
C GLU A 383 48.76 -64.93 -81.24
N LYS A 384 49.83 -64.13 -81.23
CA LYS A 384 50.18 -63.23 -80.11
C LYS A 384 49.34 -61.94 -80.08
N SER A 385 48.94 -61.44 -81.24
CA SER A 385 48.03 -60.28 -81.41
C SER A 385 46.56 -60.62 -81.07
N ILE A 386 46.16 -61.87 -81.26
CA ILE A 386 44.77 -62.34 -81.09
C ILE A 386 44.41 -62.65 -79.61
N ALA A 387 45.38 -62.93 -78.75
CA ALA A 387 45.13 -63.19 -77.33
C ALA A 387 44.77 -61.91 -76.54
N ASP A 388 45.48 -60.80 -76.79
CA ASP A 388 45.26 -59.52 -76.09
C ASP A 388 44.00 -58.76 -76.58
N LEU A 389 43.60 -58.99 -77.84
CA LEU A 389 42.37 -58.41 -78.40
C LEU A 389 41.09 -59.16 -78.02
N ARG A 390 41.14 -60.45 -77.64
CA ARG A 390 39.94 -61.24 -77.27
C ARG A 390 39.35 -60.90 -75.90
N LEU A 391 40.11 -60.31 -74.98
CA LEU A 391 39.60 -59.96 -73.64
C LEU A 391 38.95 -58.57 -73.57
N LYS A 392 39.41 -57.60 -74.39
CA LYS A 392 38.83 -56.24 -74.49
C LYS A 392 37.62 -56.17 -75.45
N ASN A 393 37.64 -56.96 -76.52
CA ASN A 393 36.59 -56.96 -77.55
C ASN A 393 35.28 -57.67 -77.10
N GLY A 394 35.22 -58.31 -75.92
CA GLY A 394 34.00 -58.96 -75.41
C GLY A 394 32.97 -58.02 -74.75
N LYS A 395 33.38 -56.83 -74.28
CA LYS A 395 32.51 -55.86 -73.60
C LYS A 395 32.00 -54.73 -74.51
N ASP A 396 32.77 -54.36 -75.54
CA ASP A 396 32.39 -53.27 -76.46
C ASP A 396 31.56 -53.73 -77.69
N LEU A 397 31.53 -55.05 -77.99
CA LEU A 397 30.79 -55.63 -79.14
C LEU A 397 29.28 -55.84 -78.93
N LYS A 398 28.73 -55.60 -77.73
CA LYS A 398 27.26 -55.67 -77.50
C LYS A 398 26.55 -54.32 -77.69
N SER A 399 27.23 -53.17 -77.56
CA SER A 399 26.60 -51.85 -77.78
C SER A 399 26.83 -51.28 -79.19
N PHE A 400 27.86 -51.75 -79.90
CA PHE A 400 28.16 -51.39 -81.30
C PHE A 400 27.24 -52.08 -82.34
N LYS A 401 26.63 -53.23 -81.99
CA LYS A 401 25.88 -54.10 -82.92
C LYS A 401 24.44 -53.66 -83.24
N SER A 402 23.83 -52.74 -82.48
CA SER A 402 22.47 -52.24 -82.78
C SER A 402 22.42 -50.94 -83.58
N LYS A 403 23.49 -50.13 -83.55
CA LYS A 403 23.54 -48.83 -84.25
C LYS A 403 24.25 -48.89 -85.62
N LYS A 404 25.02 -49.95 -85.90
CA LYS A 404 25.69 -50.18 -87.18
C LYS A 404 24.75 -50.73 -88.27
N ASN A 405 23.79 -51.59 -87.91
CA ASN A 405 22.89 -52.24 -88.89
C ASN A 405 21.88 -51.29 -89.58
N ALA A 406 21.65 -50.07 -89.08
CA ALA A 406 20.77 -49.08 -89.74
C ALA A 406 21.52 -48.09 -90.65
N LEU A 407 22.87 -48.06 -90.59
CA LEU A 407 23.70 -47.15 -91.36
C LEU A 407 24.29 -47.81 -92.63
N GLU A 408 24.46 -49.14 -92.63
CA GLU A 408 25.02 -49.89 -93.76
C GLU A 408 24.06 -50.09 -94.94
N GLU A 409 22.73 -50.00 -94.77
CA GLU A 409 21.78 -50.02 -95.92
C GLU A 409 21.73 -48.70 -96.71
N ILE A 410 22.05 -47.55 -96.09
CA ILE A 410 21.98 -46.22 -96.74
C ILE A 410 23.31 -45.86 -97.42
N LEU A 411 24.44 -46.32 -96.86
CA LEU A 411 25.78 -46.05 -97.43
C LEU A 411 26.08 -46.86 -98.71
N GLN A 412 25.30 -47.91 -99.01
CA GLN A 412 25.47 -48.73 -100.20
C GLN A 412 24.80 -48.15 -101.46
N HIS A 413 23.95 -47.13 -101.34
CA HIS A 413 23.34 -46.45 -102.51
C HIS A 413 24.03 -45.13 -102.92
N LEU A 414 24.94 -44.61 -102.09
CA LEU A 414 25.58 -43.29 -102.27
C LEU A 414 27.03 -43.36 -102.80
N ALA A 415 27.54 -44.55 -103.12
CA ALA A 415 28.88 -44.73 -103.68
C ALA A 415 28.95 -44.60 -105.23
N ASP A 416 27.81 -44.43 -105.93
CA ASP A 416 27.77 -44.38 -107.39
C ASP A 416 27.71 -42.98 -108.03
N THR A 417 27.73 -41.87 -107.27
CA THR A 417 27.80 -40.52 -107.89
C THR A 417 28.74 -39.55 -107.17
N LYS A 418 29.69 -39.04 -107.97
CA LYS A 418 30.84 -38.17 -107.68
C LYS A 418 30.49 -36.76 -107.17
N THR A 419 31.39 -36.24 -106.32
CA THR A 419 31.87 -34.84 -106.15
C THR A 419 30.97 -33.77 -105.51
N ASP A 420 31.43 -33.29 -104.34
CA ASP A 420 31.44 -31.91 -103.80
C ASP A 420 30.22 -30.99 -103.96
N GLU A 421 29.51 -30.69 -102.86
CA GLU A 421 28.81 -29.38 -102.69
C GLU A 421 28.36 -28.95 -101.26
N GLY A 422 28.76 -29.59 -100.15
CA GLY A 422 28.06 -29.43 -98.85
C GLY A 422 28.82 -28.85 -97.64
N LEU A 423 30.01 -28.27 -97.79
CA LEU A 423 30.87 -27.92 -96.63
C LEU A 423 30.47 -26.63 -95.88
N VAL A 424 29.43 -25.92 -96.35
CA VAL A 424 28.96 -24.65 -95.74
C VAL A 424 27.81 -24.86 -94.73
N GLU A 425 26.96 -25.86 -94.91
CA GLU A 425 25.74 -26.04 -94.08
C GLU A 425 26.04 -26.45 -92.62
N ASN A 426 27.14 -27.18 -92.39
CA ASN A 426 27.44 -27.74 -91.06
C ASN A 426 28.26 -26.84 -90.13
N LEU A 427 28.72 -25.67 -90.58
CA LEU A 427 29.50 -24.74 -89.75
C LEU A 427 28.61 -23.94 -88.77
N ALA A 428 27.36 -23.65 -89.15
CA ALA A 428 26.41 -22.88 -88.35
C ALA A 428 25.94 -23.65 -87.09
N VAL A 429 25.75 -24.97 -87.21
CA VAL A 429 25.32 -25.84 -86.09
C VAL A 429 26.45 -26.05 -85.08
N ILE A 430 27.71 -26.05 -85.53
CA ILE A 430 28.87 -26.14 -84.65
C ILE A 430 29.05 -24.83 -83.87
N ARG A 431 28.91 -23.66 -84.53
CA ARG A 431 28.98 -22.35 -83.86
C ARG A 431 27.87 -22.17 -82.81
N SER A 432 26.62 -22.51 -83.13
CA SER A 432 25.51 -22.37 -82.18
C SER A 432 25.66 -23.23 -80.92
N ARG A 433 26.33 -24.38 -81.01
CA ARG A 433 26.66 -25.21 -79.84
C ARG A 433 27.78 -24.62 -78.98
N PHE A 434 28.77 -23.97 -79.59
CA PHE A 434 29.81 -23.25 -78.84
C PHE A 434 29.28 -21.97 -78.17
N ASP A 435 28.36 -21.25 -78.82
CA ASP A 435 27.69 -20.10 -78.21
C ASP A 435 26.84 -20.54 -77.01
N ALA A 436 26.10 -21.66 -77.12
CA ALA A 436 25.35 -22.22 -76.00
C ALA A 436 26.24 -22.63 -74.81
N LEU A 437 27.44 -23.17 -75.09
CA LEU A 437 28.44 -23.50 -74.06
C LEU A 437 29.04 -22.26 -73.38
N LYS A 438 29.26 -21.19 -74.15
CA LYS A 438 29.76 -19.91 -73.63
C LYS A 438 28.74 -19.24 -72.71
N ASP A 439 27.48 -19.21 -73.12
CA ASP A 439 26.33 -18.73 -72.34
C ASP A 439 26.20 -19.48 -71.00
N LEU A 440 26.41 -20.80 -71.02
CA LEU A 440 26.30 -21.65 -69.84
C LEU A 440 27.46 -21.41 -68.86
N ASN A 441 28.66 -21.15 -69.38
CA ASN A 441 29.83 -20.81 -68.57
C ASN A 441 29.71 -19.42 -67.93
N GLU A 442 29.16 -18.43 -68.66
CA GLU A 442 28.90 -17.10 -68.11
C GLU A 442 27.85 -17.14 -66.99
N ARG A 443 26.77 -17.91 -67.16
CA ARG A 443 25.78 -18.13 -66.07
C ARG A 443 26.37 -18.84 -64.86
N HIS A 444 27.26 -19.81 -65.08
CA HIS A 444 27.95 -20.51 -64.00
C HIS A 444 28.87 -19.57 -63.20
N LEU A 445 29.60 -18.68 -63.88
CA LEU A 445 30.44 -17.67 -63.24
C LEU A 445 29.62 -16.67 -62.41
N VAL A 446 28.43 -16.27 -62.87
CA VAL A 446 27.50 -15.43 -62.10
C VAL A 446 27.03 -16.17 -60.84
N LYS A 447 26.67 -17.46 -60.96
CA LYS A 447 26.24 -18.28 -59.81
C LYS A 447 27.35 -18.48 -58.78
N ILE A 448 28.61 -18.61 -59.19
CA ILE A 448 29.76 -18.66 -58.27
C ILE A 448 29.89 -17.35 -57.48
N LYS A 449 29.70 -16.20 -58.12
CA LYS A 449 29.73 -14.89 -57.43
C LYS A 449 28.58 -14.73 -56.44
N GLU A 450 27.36 -15.10 -56.84
CA GLU A 450 26.19 -15.09 -55.93
C GLU A 450 26.39 -16.01 -54.72
N LEU A 451 27.04 -17.16 -54.90
CA LEU A 451 27.33 -18.11 -53.83
C LEU A 451 28.39 -17.56 -52.86
N ALA A 452 29.44 -16.92 -53.37
CA ALA A 452 30.44 -16.23 -52.55
C ALA A 452 29.83 -15.06 -51.75
N GLU A 453 28.94 -14.27 -52.35
CA GLU A 453 28.21 -13.20 -51.65
C GLU A 453 27.23 -13.73 -50.59
N ALA A 454 26.65 -14.90 -50.80
CA ALA A 454 25.80 -15.55 -49.81
C ALA A 454 26.62 -16.09 -48.62
N GLU A 455 27.82 -16.63 -48.87
CA GLU A 455 28.72 -17.10 -47.83
C GLU A 455 29.26 -15.97 -46.95
N THR A 456 29.58 -14.81 -47.52
CA THR A 456 29.99 -13.62 -46.74
C THR A 456 28.85 -13.09 -45.88
N LYS A 457 27.63 -12.95 -46.44
CA LYS A 457 26.43 -12.55 -45.66
C LYS A 457 26.13 -13.52 -44.51
N LYS A 458 26.29 -14.83 -44.73
CA LYS A 458 26.14 -15.84 -43.67
C LYS A 458 27.18 -15.66 -42.56
N ALA A 459 28.43 -15.41 -42.90
CA ALA A 459 29.50 -15.19 -41.92
C ALA A 459 29.26 -13.91 -41.08
N GLU A 460 28.77 -12.83 -41.70
CA GLU A 460 28.40 -11.60 -41.01
C GLU A 460 27.21 -11.82 -40.06
N ALA A 461 26.19 -12.56 -40.49
CA ALA A 461 25.04 -12.91 -39.65
C ALA A 461 25.45 -13.76 -38.43
N ILE A 462 26.37 -14.72 -38.59
CA ILE A 462 26.90 -15.54 -37.48
C ILE A 462 27.65 -14.67 -36.47
N LYS A 463 28.47 -13.71 -36.92
CA LYS A 463 29.15 -12.74 -36.04
C LYS A 463 28.17 -11.84 -35.28
N ALA A 464 27.12 -11.36 -35.95
CA ALA A 464 26.09 -10.55 -35.31
C ALA A 464 25.32 -11.35 -34.24
N TRP A 465 25.00 -12.60 -34.54
CA TRP A 465 24.32 -13.52 -33.61
C TRP A 465 25.20 -13.84 -32.38
N SER A 466 26.48 -14.15 -32.55
CA SER A 466 27.37 -14.45 -31.41
C SER A 466 27.56 -13.25 -30.48
N LYS A 467 27.55 -12.02 -31.03
CA LYS A 467 27.58 -10.78 -30.24
C LYS A 467 26.30 -10.59 -29.41
N GLN A 468 25.14 -10.85 -30.01
CA GLN A 468 23.84 -10.79 -29.32
C GLN A 468 23.73 -11.86 -28.22
N GLU A 469 24.21 -13.08 -28.47
CA GLU A 469 24.22 -14.16 -27.47
C GLU A 469 25.12 -13.83 -26.27
N ALA A 470 26.30 -13.24 -26.51
CA ALA A 470 27.20 -12.77 -25.45
C ALA A 470 26.56 -11.66 -24.59
N ASN A 471 25.89 -10.69 -25.23
CA ASN A 471 25.16 -9.63 -24.53
C ASN A 471 24.01 -10.18 -23.67
N LEU A 472 23.27 -11.17 -24.17
CA LEU A 472 22.19 -11.82 -23.42
C LEU A 472 22.72 -12.59 -22.20
N LYS A 473 23.88 -13.25 -22.32
CA LYS A 473 24.56 -13.88 -21.18
C LYS A 473 25.02 -12.86 -20.14
N ALA A 474 25.60 -11.74 -20.57
CA ALA A 474 26.01 -10.67 -19.67
C ALA A 474 24.81 -10.09 -18.91
N GLY A 475 23.70 -9.80 -19.61
CA GLY A 475 22.47 -9.30 -18.99
C GLY A 475 21.82 -10.28 -18.01
N LYS A 476 21.87 -11.59 -18.28
CA LYS A 476 21.39 -12.62 -17.33
C LYS A 476 22.24 -12.66 -16.05
N ASN A 477 23.56 -12.57 -16.18
CA ASN A 477 24.45 -12.54 -15.01
C ASN A 477 24.21 -11.28 -14.16
N GLU A 478 23.95 -10.14 -14.79
CA GLU A 478 23.59 -8.88 -14.11
C GLU A 478 22.23 -8.96 -13.40
N LEU A 479 21.25 -9.63 -14.01
CA LEU A 479 19.96 -9.90 -13.38
C LEU A 479 20.13 -10.78 -12.14
N ASP A 480 20.91 -11.86 -12.24
CA ASP A 480 21.14 -12.78 -11.12
C ASP A 480 21.90 -12.12 -9.97
N THR A 481 22.85 -11.22 -10.24
CA THR A 481 23.52 -10.45 -9.17
C THR A 481 22.56 -9.49 -8.47
N ILE A 482 21.67 -8.82 -9.22
CA ILE A 482 20.65 -7.92 -8.65
C ILE A 482 19.62 -8.72 -7.83
N LEU A 483 19.14 -9.86 -8.33
CA LEU A 483 18.20 -10.73 -7.60
C LEU A 483 18.81 -11.25 -6.30
N ASN A 484 20.08 -11.67 -6.31
CA ASN A 484 20.79 -12.08 -5.10
C ASN A 484 20.99 -10.93 -4.11
N ALA A 485 21.22 -9.70 -4.60
CA ALA A 485 21.30 -8.52 -3.74
C ALA A 485 19.94 -8.17 -3.12
N LEU A 486 18.85 -8.29 -3.88
CA LEU A 486 17.48 -8.09 -3.41
C LEU A 486 17.10 -9.11 -2.33
N ASP A 487 17.41 -10.38 -2.53
CA ASP A 487 17.14 -11.45 -1.55
C ASP A 487 17.91 -11.24 -0.24
N LYS A 488 19.17 -10.81 -0.32
CA LYS A 488 19.95 -10.37 0.85
C LYS A 488 19.29 -9.19 1.58
N LYS A 489 18.75 -8.21 0.85
CA LYS A 489 18.06 -7.07 1.46
C LYS A 489 16.69 -7.45 2.05
N GLN A 490 15.96 -8.36 1.43
CA GLN A 490 14.71 -8.89 1.98
C GLN A 490 14.95 -9.73 3.24
N THR A 491 16.01 -10.53 3.28
CA THR A 491 16.38 -11.30 4.47
C THR A 491 16.89 -10.41 5.61
N GLU A 492 17.65 -9.36 5.32
CA GLU A 492 18.00 -8.31 6.30
C GLU A 492 16.74 -7.61 6.85
N LEU A 493 15.82 -7.20 5.96
CA LEU A 493 14.57 -6.56 6.34
C LEU A 493 13.72 -7.48 7.23
N ASN A 494 13.56 -8.75 6.86
CA ASN A 494 12.81 -9.73 7.66
C ASN A 494 13.45 -10.00 9.03
N LYS A 495 14.79 -9.99 9.14
CA LYS A 495 15.49 -10.08 10.43
C LYS A 495 15.22 -8.86 11.31
N VAL A 496 15.29 -7.66 10.74
CA VAL A 496 15.02 -6.40 11.48
C VAL A 496 13.57 -6.34 11.93
N LEU A 497 12.65 -6.79 11.07
CA LEU A 497 11.21 -6.80 11.35
C LEU A 497 10.78 -7.93 12.29
N ALA A 498 11.65 -8.92 12.55
CA ALA A 498 11.39 -10.08 13.41
C ALA A 498 10.05 -10.79 13.08
N GLY A 499 9.71 -10.85 11.78
CA GLY A 499 8.48 -11.49 11.29
C GLY A 499 7.19 -10.69 11.46
N ARG A 500 7.24 -9.39 11.78
CA ARG A 500 6.08 -8.50 11.88
C ARG A 500 6.11 -7.40 10.82
N GLU A 501 4.96 -6.83 10.47
CA GLU A 501 4.94 -5.73 9.51
C GLU A 501 5.43 -4.41 10.14
N ILE A 502 5.90 -3.48 9.31
CA ILE A 502 6.26 -2.12 9.76
C ILE A 502 5.07 -1.43 10.43
N ALA A 503 3.85 -1.71 9.96
CA ALA A 503 2.62 -1.22 10.56
C ALA A 503 2.45 -1.70 12.01
N ASP A 504 2.78 -2.97 12.29
CA ASP A 504 2.72 -3.53 13.65
C ASP A 504 3.70 -2.81 14.59
N TRP A 505 4.93 -2.56 14.13
CA TRP A 505 5.92 -1.82 14.91
C TRP A 505 5.50 -0.37 15.16
N ARG A 506 4.86 0.29 14.19
CA ARG A 506 4.30 1.64 14.37
C ARG A 506 3.14 1.65 15.36
N ASN A 507 2.27 0.65 15.32
CA ASN A 507 1.16 0.52 16.26
C ASN A 507 1.67 0.25 17.67
N ILE A 508 2.60 -0.68 17.85
CA ILE A 508 3.24 -0.96 19.14
C ILE A 508 3.96 0.29 19.68
N PHE A 509 4.67 1.02 18.82
CA PHE A 509 5.32 2.26 19.23
C PHE A 509 4.31 3.34 19.64
N SER A 510 3.20 3.47 18.92
CA SER A 510 2.09 4.37 19.24
C SER A 510 1.48 4.02 20.60
N GLU A 511 1.12 2.75 20.81
CA GLU A 511 0.56 2.26 22.08
C GLU A 511 1.54 2.47 23.25
N LEU A 512 2.82 2.16 23.05
CA LEU A 512 3.85 2.39 24.08
C LEU A 512 4.04 3.88 24.38
N LYS A 513 3.94 4.75 23.37
CA LYS A 513 4.04 6.21 23.54
C LYS A 513 2.84 6.77 24.30
N GLU A 514 1.63 6.28 24.00
CA GLU A 514 0.42 6.63 24.75
C GLU A 514 0.50 6.12 26.20
N LYS A 515 0.90 4.87 26.42
CA LYS A 515 1.10 4.30 27.76
C LYS A 515 2.17 5.06 28.55
N LYS A 516 3.27 5.46 27.91
CA LYS A 516 4.31 6.29 28.54
C LYS A 516 3.74 7.65 28.98
N ALA A 517 3.00 8.34 28.11
CA ALA A 517 2.38 9.62 28.46
C ALA A 517 1.35 9.50 29.60
N LEU A 518 0.63 8.38 29.66
CA LEU A 518 -0.29 8.05 30.75
C LEU A 518 0.44 7.80 32.06
N LEU A 519 1.54 7.04 32.04
CA LEU A 519 2.40 6.78 33.20
C LEU A 519 3.08 8.05 33.72
N GLU A 520 3.53 8.95 32.84
CA GLU A 520 4.10 10.24 33.23
C GLU A 520 3.06 11.11 33.96
N LYS A 521 1.85 11.25 33.41
CA LYS A 521 0.73 11.96 34.07
C LYS A 521 0.31 11.33 35.41
N LEU A 522 0.32 10.01 35.51
CA LEU A 522 0.06 9.30 36.76
C LEU A 522 1.16 9.58 37.79
N SER A 523 2.42 9.61 37.38
CA SER A 523 3.55 9.91 38.27
C SER A 523 3.45 11.33 38.85
N GLU A 524 3.10 12.33 38.03
CA GLU A 524 2.87 13.71 38.47
C GLU A 524 1.66 13.81 39.42
N SER A 525 0.59 13.07 39.12
CA SER A 525 -0.62 13.03 39.96
C SER A 525 -0.35 12.37 41.32
N VAL A 526 0.49 11.32 41.37
CA VAL A 526 0.92 10.67 42.61
C VAL A 526 1.83 11.59 43.43
N GLN A 527 2.80 12.25 42.80
CA GLN A 527 3.69 13.20 43.48
C GLN A 527 2.91 14.37 44.11
N SER A 528 2.01 14.97 43.34
CA SER A 528 1.17 16.06 43.84
C SER A 528 0.24 15.58 44.97
N LEU A 529 -0.33 14.38 44.89
CA LEU A 529 -1.11 13.78 45.99
C LEU A 529 -0.27 13.54 47.25
N THR A 530 0.96 13.06 47.12
CA THR A 530 1.86 12.90 48.29
C THR A 530 2.17 14.23 48.95
N GLU A 531 2.37 15.30 48.18
CA GLU A 531 2.65 16.63 48.70
C GLU A 531 1.42 17.24 49.40
N THR A 532 0.23 17.14 48.79
CA THR A 532 -1.01 17.65 49.40
C THR A 532 -1.37 16.89 50.67
N ARG A 533 -1.09 15.58 50.73
CA ARG A 533 -1.30 14.75 51.93
C ARG A 533 -0.34 15.15 53.05
N ARG A 534 0.92 15.45 52.72
CA ARG A 534 1.89 16.00 53.67
C ARG A 534 1.44 17.35 54.23
N VAL A 535 0.92 18.25 53.40
CA VAL A 535 0.35 19.53 53.84
C VAL A 535 -0.85 19.31 54.76
N LEU A 536 -1.73 18.36 54.43
CA LEU A 536 -2.89 18.02 55.25
C LEU A 536 -2.49 17.51 56.64
N ASP A 537 -1.48 16.64 56.73
CA ASP A 537 -0.98 16.12 58.01
C ASP A 537 -0.38 17.23 58.89
N VAL A 538 0.34 18.19 58.30
CA VAL A 538 0.84 19.39 58.99
C VAL A 538 -0.31 20.27 59.49
N LEU A 539 -1.38 20.45 58.71
CA LEU A 539 -2.54 21.21 59.13
C LEU A 539 -3.32 20.52 60.26
N ILE A 540 -3.45 19.19 60.21
CA ILE A 540 -4.11 18.39 61.26
C ILE A 540 -3.34 18.49 62.58
N SER A 541 -2.03 18.27 62.54
CA SER A 541 -1.16 18.35 63.73
C SER A 541 -1.10 19.75 64.34
N ARG A 542 -1.34 20.81 63.56
CA ARG A 542 -1.42 22.19 64.06
C ARG A 542 -2.80 22.58 64.60
N HIS A 543 -3.88 21.96 64.10
CA HIS A 543 -5.25 22.24 64.55
C HIS A 543 -5.50 21.83 66.01
N GLU A 544 -5.04 20.64 66.39
CA GLU A 544 -5.27 20.06 67.72
C GLU A 544 -4.70 20.92 68.88
N PRO A 545 -3.43 21.36 68.87
CA PRO A 545 -2.89 22.24 69.91
C PRO A 545 -3.53 23.64 69.91
N LEU A 546 -3.85 24.22 68.74
CA LEU A 546 -4.52 25.53 68.65
C LEU A 546 -5.96 25.48 69.19
N SER A 547 -6.67 24.37 68.98
CA SER A 547 -7.99 24.16 69.58
C SER A 547 -7.90 24.08 71.11
N ALA A 548 -6.92 23.33 71.63
CA ALA A 548 -6.69 23.24 73.06
C ALA A 548 -6.28 24.60 73.68
N GLU A 549 -5.46 25.39 72.97
CA GLU A 549 -5.07 26.74 73.39
C GLU A 549 -6.28 27.69 73.44
N LYS A 550 -7.18 27.63 72.44
CA LYS A 550 -8.43 28.40 72.45
C LYS A 550 -9.30 28.04 73.65
N ASP A 551 -9.46 26.75 73.94
CA ASP A 551 -10.28 26.29 75.08
C ASP A 551 -9.68 26.74 76.42
N LEU A 552 -8.35 26.70 76.54
CA LEU A 552 -7.64 27.22 77.71
C LEU A 552 -7.83 28.73 77.87
N ILE A 553 -7.71 29.51 76.79
CA ILE A 553 -7.95 30.96 76.81
C ILE A 553 -9.40 31.25 77.19
N ALA A 554 -10.37 30.48 76.69
CA ALA A 554 -11.79 30.65 77.03
C ALA A 554 -12.05 30.41 78.52
N GLN A 555 -11.46 29.36 79.10
CA GLN A 555 -11.54 29.09 80.55
C GLN A 555 -10.92 30.22 81.38
N GLN A 556 -9.73 30.69 80.99
CA GLN A 556 -9.05 31.79 81.69
C GLN A 556 -9.80 33.12 81.57
N LEU A 557 -10.39 33.39 80.40
CA LEU A 557 -11.23 34.57 80.16
C LEU A 557 -12.46 34.56 81.06
N GLN A 558 -13.10 33.40 81.24
CA GLN A 558 -14.22 33.21 82.15
C GLN A 558 -13.80 33.50 83.60
N THR A 559 -12.66 32.99 84.04
CA THR A 559 -12.19 33.23 85.42
C THR A 559 -11.87 34.71 85.67
N GLN A 560 -11.29 35.39 84.67
CA GLN A 560 -10.96 36.81 84.79
C GLN A 560 -12.20 37.72 84.70
N THR A 561 -13.18 37.38 83.87
CA THR A 561 -14.46 38.11 83.82
C THR A 561 -15.22 37.96 85.13
N GLU A 562 -15.26 36.76 85.72
CA GLU A 562 -15.82 36.56 87.06
C GLU A 562 -15.11 37.43 88.11
N LYS A 563 -13.77 37.49 88.10
CA LYS A 563 -12.99 38.39 88.98
C LYS A 563 -13.34 39.87 88.78
N VAL A 564 -13.49 40.33 87.53
CA VAL A 564 -13.93 41.70 87.24
C VAL A 564 -15.30 41.95 87.88
N THR A 565 -16.28 41.05 87.69
CA THR A 565 -17.62 41.26 88.28
C THR A 565 -17.62 41.30 89.81
N VAL A 566 -16.73 40.54 90.47
CA VAL A 566 -16.57 40.58 91.93
C VAL A 566 -15.97 41.92 92.36
N LEU A 567 -14.89 42.37 91.69
CA LEU A 567 -14.22 43.64 91.98
C LEU A 567 -15.12 44.86 91.68
N GLU A 568 -15.99 44.79 90.66
CA GLU A 568 -16.99 45.83 90.37
C GLU A 568 -18.03 45.93 91.48
N ARG A 569 -18.53 44.79 91.97
CA ARG A 569 -19.47 44.74 93.10
C ARG A 569 -18.83 45.30 94.38
N GLU A 570 -17.57 44.91 94.64
CA GLU A 570 -16.82 45.38 95.80
C GLU A 570 -16.50 46.88 95.71
N MET A 571 -16.13 47.38 94.53
CA MET A 571 -15.95 48.81 94.27
C MET A 571 -17.24 49.58 94.50
N HIS A 572 -18.37 49.11 93.97
CA HIS A 572 -19.67 49.76 94.16
C HIS A 572 -20.09 49.79 95.64
N LEU A 573 -19.84 48.70 96.38
CA LEU A 573 -20.09 48.65 97.82
C LEU A 573 -19.24 49.67 98.58
N LEU A 574 -17.93 49.73 98.30
CA LEU A 574 -16.99 50.68 98.92
C LEU A 574 -17.31 52.13 98.54
N GLU A 575 -17.74 52.41 97.30
CA GLU A 575 -18.21 53.73 96.88
C GLU A 575 -19.49 54.15 97.61
N THR A 576 -20.41 53.20 97.80
CA THR A 576 -21.63 53.42 98.59
C THR A 576 -21.28 53.70 100.05
N GLN A 577 -20.40 52.91 100.67
CA GLN A 577 -19.91 53.14 102.03
C GLN A 577 -19.21 54.50 102.16
N LEU A 578 -18.36 54.87 101.19
CA LEU A 578 -17.70 56.18 101.18
C LEU A 578 -18.71 57.33 101.10
N SER A 579 -19.76 57.18 100.30
CA SER A 579 -20.85 58.16 100.19
C SER A 579 -21.63 58.31 101.49
N LEU A 580 -21.86 57.20 102.20
CA LEU A 580 -22.49 57.17 103.52
C LEU A 580 -21.57 57.79 104.57
N HIS A 581 -20.26 57.51 104.56
CA HIS A 581 -19.28 58.14 105.43
C HIS A 581 -19.19 59.66 105.20
N LYS A 582 -19.26 60.12 103.94
CA LYS A 582 -19.35 61.55 103.62
C LYS A 582 -20.61 62.18 104.19
N LYS A 583 -21.79 61.57 103.98
CA LYS A 583 -23.05 62.05 104.59
C LYS A 583 -22.99 62.07 106.11
N ILE A 584 -22.41 61.03 106.74
CA ILE A 584 -22.20 60.96 108.19
C ILE A 584 -21.28 62.09 108.67
N ARG A 585 -20.29 62.52 107.88
CA ARG A 585 -19.44 63.68 108.16
C ARG A 585 -20.18 65.00 107.98
N ASP A 586 -21.03 65.13 106.96
CA ASP A 586 -21.81 66.35 106.71
C ASP A 586 -22.80 66.67 107.86
N PHE A 587 -23.20 65.66 108.64
CA PHE A 587 -24.02 65.81 109.85
C PHE A 587 -23.23 66.08 111.15
N GLU A 588 -21.94 66.41 111.08
CA GLU A 588 -21.08 66.66 112.26
C GLU A 588 -21.57 67.84 113.11
N ASN A 589 -22.04 68.94 112.49
CA ASN A 589 -22.60 70.09 113.19
C ASN A 589 -23.95 69.78 113.88
N ALA A 590 -24.79 68.94 113.28
CA ALA A 590 -26.06 68.53 113.88
C ALA A 590 -25.88 67.56 115.05
N ARG A 591 -24.75 66.83 115.08
CA ARG A 591 -24.46 65.81 116.10
C ARG A 591 -24.01 66.39 117.44
N GLN A 592 -23.40 67.57 117.43
CA GLN A 592 -23.01 68.31 118.65
C GLN A 592 -24.22 68.80 119.48
N GLN A 593 -25.43 68.74 118.93
CA GLN A 593 -26.68 69.19 119.57
C GLN A 593 -27.55 68.03 120.09
N LEU A 594 -27.05 66.79 120.08
CA LEU A 594 -27.81 65.59 120.47
C LEU A 594 -27.41 65.10 121.88
N GLU A 595 -28.39 64.91 122.76
CA GLU A 595 -28.25 64.29 124.08
C GLU A 595 -29.10 63.00 124.14
N ASP A 596 -28.53 61.90 124.65
CA ASP A 596 -29.26 60.63 124.78
C ASP A 596 -30.45 60.76 125.73
N GLY A 597 -31.64 60.31 125.30
CA GLY A 597 -32.89 60.41 126.06
C GLY A 597 -33.85 61.53 125.63
N GLN A 598 -33.44 62.44 124.73
CA GLN A 598 -34.35 63.44 124.13
C GLN A 598 -34.66 63.13 122.66
N THR A 599 -35.86 63.50 122.20
CA THR A 599 -36.31 63.25 120.83
C THR A 599 -35.53 64.07 119.81
N CYS A 600 -34.90 63.41 118.85
CA CYS A 600 -34.13 64.08 117.79
C CYS A 600 -35.02 64.99 116.91
N PRO A 601 -34.65 66.26 116.65
CA PRO A 601 -35.45 67.19 115.84
C PRO A 601 -35.50 66.85 114.34
N LEU A 602 -34.70 65.90 113.87
CA LEU A 602 -34.69 65.44 112.47
C LEU A 602 -35.47 64.14 112.25
N CYS A 603 -35.55 63.23 113.23
CA CYS A 603 -36.15 61.90 113.04
C CYS A 603 -36.94 61.34 114.24
N GLY A 604 -36.95 62.00 115.40
CA GLY A 604 -37.74 61.61 116.58
C GLY A 604 -37.22 60.41 117.38
N ALA A 605 -36.07 59.81 117.02
CA ALA A 605 -35.45 58.73 117.77
C ALA A 605 -34.85 59.21 119.12
N ILE A 606 -34.72 58.30 120.09
CA ILE A 606 -34.28 58.59 121.47
C ILE A 606 -32.87 58.03 121.79
N GLU A 607 -32.32 57.17 120.92
CA GLU A 607 -30.99 56.57 121.06
C GLU A 607 -30.07 57.04 119.93
N HIS A 608 -28.87 57.53 120.24
CA HIS A 608 -27.93 58.11 119.27
C HIS A 608 -26.55 57.39 119.27
N PRO A 609 -26.38 56.30 118.49
CA PRO A 609 -25.16 55.47 118.50
C PRO A 609 -23.83 56.21 118.18
N PHE A 610 -23.89 57.37 117.52
CA PHE A 610 -22.70 58.10 117.05
C PHE A 610 -22.38 59.38 117.84
N ALA A 611 -23.10 59.69 118.93
CA ALA A 611 -22.86 60.89 119.74
C ALA A 611 -21.54 60.84 120.53
N LYS A 612 -21.06 59.64 120.91
CA LYS A 612 -19.83 59.41 121.69
C LYS A 612 -18.60 59.04 120.85
N GLY A 613 -18.31 59.82 119.80
CA GLY A 613 -17.01 59.77 119.08
C GLY A 613 -16.68 58.49 118.31
N ASN A 614 -17.59 57.50 118.21
CA ASN A 614 -17.37 56.25 117.48
C ASN A 614 -17.69 56.42 115.98
N ILE A 615 -17.08 57.43 115.34
CA ILE A 615 -17.36 57.82 113.95
C ILE A 615 -16.42 57.02 113.03
N PRO A 616 -16.95 56.32 112.01
CA PRO A 616 -16.11 55.61 111.05
C PRO A 616 -15.22 56.59 110.26
N VAL A 617 -13.92 56.28 110.16
CA VAL A 617 -12.92 57.16 109.50
C VAL A 617 -12.82 56.83 107.99
N PRO A 618 -12.98 57.82 107.09
CA PRO A 618 -12.95 57.60 105.62
C PRO A 618 -11.62 57.08 105.05
N ASP A 619 -10.49 57.23 105.77
CA ASP A 619 -9.15 56.92 105.25
C ASP A 619 -8.92 55.43 104.98
N LYS A 620 -9.59 54.53 105.74
CA LYS A 620 -9.50 53.08 105.49
C LYS A 620 -10.27 52.68 104.23
N THR A 621 -11.52 53.14 104.09
CA THR A 621 -12.37 52.87 102.93
C THR A 621 -11.78 53.46 101.65
N THR A 622 -11.12 54.63 101.71
CA THR A 622 -10.45 55.21 100.52
C THR A 622 -9.19 54.44 100.09
N ALA A 623 -8.43 53.89 101.03
CA ALA A 623 -7.26 53.04 100.72
C ALA A 623 -7.67 51.71 100.09
N GLU A 624 -8.71 51.05 100.62
CA GLU A 624 -9.30 49.83 100.05
C GLU A 624 -9.88 50.08 98.65
N LEU A 625 -10.57 51.21 98.45
CA LEU A 625 -11.13 51.58 97.15
C LEU A 625 -10.05 51.85 96.09
N LYS A 626 -8.88 52.40 96.47
CA LYS A 626 -7.71 52.52 95.58
C LYS A 626 -7.14 51.15 95.19
N LEU A 627 -7.06 50.22 96.12
CA LEU A 627 -6.58 48.85 95.87
C LEU A 627 -7.53 48.09 94.94
N VAL A 628 -8.85 48.15 95.19
CA VAL A 628 -9.87 47.52 94.34
C VAL A 628 -9.89 48.14 92.95
N ARG A 629 -9.77 49.47 92.80
CA ARG A 629 -9.65 50.12 91.48
C ARG A 629 -8.40 49.69 90.71
N ALA A 630 -7.26 49.56 91.39
CA ALA A 630 -6.03 49.07 90.75
C ALA A 630 -6.15 47.59 90.34
N GLY A 631 -6.81 46.76 91.17
CA GLY A 631 -7.14 45.38 90.85
C GLY A 631 -8.10 45.24 89.67
N LEU A 632 -9.15 46.06 89.64
CA LEU A 632 -10.13 46.13 88.55
C LEU A 632 -9.47 46.50 87.23
N LYS A 633 -8.61 47.52 87.23
CA LYS A 633 -7.87 47.93 86.04
C LYS A 633 -7.00 46.79 85.49
N LYS A 634 -6.22 46.12 86.34
CA LYS A 634 -5.39 44.97 85.94
C LYS A 634 -6.23 43.80 85.40
N ALA A 635 -7.37 43.52 86.01
CA ALA A 635 -8.26 42.45 85.56
C ALA A 635 -8.89 42.78 84.20
N ASN A 636 -9.31 44.04 83.98
CA ASN A 636 -9.83 44.50 82.69
C ASN A 636 -8.77 44.48 81.58
N ASP A 637 -7.54 44.92 81.85
CA ASP A 637 -6.42 44.84 80.90
C ASP A 637 -6.13 43.37 80.52
N SER A 638 -6.16 42.45 81.50
CA SER A 638 -6.01 41.01 81.26
C SER A 638 -7.16 40.43 80.42
N VAL A 639 -8.40 40.88 80.62
CA VAL A 639 -9.57 40.45 79.82
C VAL A 639 -9.45 40.97 78.39
N SER A 640 -9.01 42.22 78.17
CA SER A 640 -8.81 42.73 76.81
C SER A 640 -7.72 41.97 76.06
N ASP A 641 -6.58 41.69 76.69
CA ASP A 641 -5.49 40.95 76.07
C ASP A 641 -5.90 39.51 75.72
N MET A 642 -6.66 38.87 76.61
CA MET A 642 -7.18 37.52 76.37
C MET A 642 -8.24 37.48 75.26
N LYS A 643 -9.10 38.50 75.14
CA LYS A 643 -10.04 38.63 74.00
C LYS A 643 -9.31 38.79 72.66
N VAL A 644 -8.23 39.56 72.63
CA VAL A 644 -7.40 39.72 71.43
C VAL A 644 -6.74 38.39 71.05
N LYS A 645 -6.15 37.68 72.00
CA LYS A 645 -5.55 36.35 71.76
C LYS A 645 -6.59 35.31 71.32
N GLN A 646 -7.78 35.32 71.90
CA GLN A 646 -8.89 34.45 71.50
C GLN A 646 -9.34 34.72 70.05
N ALA A 647 -9.43 35.99 69.66
CA ALA A 647 -9.79 36.36 68.29
C ALA A 647 -8.71 35.97 67.27
N GLN A 648 -7.43 36.09 67.63
CA GLN A 648 -6.31 35.66 66.79
C GLN A 648 -6.29 34.13 66.59
N THR A 649 -6.39 33.36 67.68
CA THR A 649 -6.45 31.89 67.63
C THR A 649 -7.69 31.38 66.88
N GLN A 650 -8.85 32.04 67.05
CA GLN A 650 -10.07 31.71 66.29
C GLN A 650 -9.88 31.93 64.78
N LYS A 651 -9.25 33.04 64.38
CA LYS A 651 -8.97 33.35 62.97
C LYS A 651 -8.00 32.34 62.34
N GLU A 652 -6.97 31.91 63.08
CA GLU A 652 -6.04 30.87 62.63
C GLU A 652 -6.74 29.51 62.48
N LEU A 653 -7.62 29.14 63.41
CA LEU A 653 -8.42 27.91 63.31
C LEU A 653 -9.35 27.91 62.08
N GLU A 654 -10.00 29.04 61.78
CA GLU A 654 -10.85 29.17 60.58
C GLU A 654 -10.05 29.04 59.28
N GLN A 655 -8.85 29.63 59.23
CA GLN A 655 -7.92 29.49 58.10
C GLN A 655 -7.43 28.05 57.93
N ILE A 656 -7.11 27.36 59.03
CA ILE A 656 -6.71 25.94 59.00
C ILE A 656 -7.89 25.08 58.53
N ALA A 657 -9.11 25.34 59.01
CA ALA A 657 -10.30 24.56 58.64
C ALA A 657 -10.65 24.70 57.15
N THR A 658 -10.59 25.92 56.60
CA THR A 658 -10.81 26.14 55.15
C THR A 658 -9.76 25.43 54.32
N ARG A 659 -8.49 25.58 54.66
CA ARG A 659 -7.37 24.97 53.93
C ARG A 659 -7.34 23.44 54.04
N LYS A 660 -7.76 22.90 55.19
CA LYS A 660 -7.97 21.46 55.39
C LYS A 660 -9.04 20.93 54.44
N LYS A 661 -10.17 21.64 54.32
CA LYS A 661 -11.28 21.28 53.42
C LYS A 661 -10.85 21.26 51.96
N GLU A 662 -10.14 22.29 51.50
CA GLU A 662 -9.55 22.39 50.16
C GLU A 662 -8.59 21.22 49.88
N CYS A 663 -7.69 20.90 50.82
CA CYS A 663 -6.76 19.78 50.67
C CYS A 663 -7.49 18.43 50.59
N THR A 664 -8.54 18.19 51.38
CA THR A 664 -9.34 16.95 51.29
C THR A 664 -10.09 16.82 49.96
N GLU A 665 -10.70 17.89 49.45
CA GLU A 665 -11.38 17.88 48.15
C GLU A 665 -10.39 17.63 47.00
N TRP A 666 -9.20 18.23 47.09
CA TRP A 666 -8.11 18.03 46.13
C TRP A 666 -7.57 16.59 46.15
N ILE A 667 -7.42 15.99 47.34
CA ILE A 667 -7.00 14.59 47.47
C ILE A 667 -8.04 13.64 46.86
N LEU A 668 -9.34 13.83 47.12
CA LEU A 668 -10.41 13.01 46.53
C LEU A 668 -10.39 13.06 45.00
N THR A 669 -10.31 14.27 44.44
CA THR A 669 -10.25 14.44 42.98
C THR A 669 -8.96 13.88 42.37
N ALA A 670 -7.83 13.96 43.06
CA ALA A 670 -6.58 13.36 42.61
C ALA A 670 -6.63 11.82 42.69
N GLN A 671 -7.26 11.23 43.72
CA GLN A 671 -7.46 9.78 43.83
C GLN A 671 -8.34 9.24 42.70
N ASP A 672 -9.43 9.94 42.36
CA ASP A 672 -10.30 9.55 41.24
C ASP A 672 -9.56 9.59 39.90
N ARG A 673 -8.73 10.63 39.66
CA ARG A 673 -7.89 10.72 38.45
C ARG A 673 -6.86 9.60 38.36
N ILE A 674 -6.24 9.24 39.47
CA ILE A 674 -5.27 8.12 39.51
C ILE A 674 -5.98 6.80 39.27
N HIS A 675 -7.16 6.58 39.85
CA HIS A 675 -7.95 5.36 39.65
C HIS A 675 -8.39 5.22 38.18
N LEU A 676 -8.87 6.32 37.57
CA LEU A 676 -9.21 6.36 36.15
C LEU A 676 -7.99 6.09 35.25
N GLY A 677 -6.85 6.71 35.55
CA GLY A 677 -5.61 6.50 34.79
C GLY A 677 -5.08 5.07 34.90
N LEU A 678 -5.15 4.45 36.08
CA LEU A 678 -4.77 3.05 36.28
C LEU A 678 -5.72 2.07 35.57
N SER A 679 -7.01 2.39 35.48
CA SER A 679 -7.98 1.56 34.74
C SER A 679 -7.83 1.65 33.22
N ALA A 680 -7.18 2.69 32.71
CA ALA A 680 -6.94 2.92 31.27
C ALA A 680 -5.61 2.30 30.77
N LEU A 681 -4.70 1.91 31.67
CA LEU A 681 -3.43 1.25 31.39
C LEU A 681 -3.60 -0.28 31.31
#